data_AF-A0A932S4Q9-F1
#
_entry.id   AF-A0A932S4Q9-F1
#
_cell.length_a   1.000
_cell.length_b   1.000
_cell.length_c   1.000
_cell.angle_alpha   90.00
_cell.angle_beta   90.00
_cell.angle_gamma   90.00
#
_symmetry.space_group_name_H-M   'P 1'
#
loop_
_entity.id
_entity.type
_entity.pdbx_description
1 polymer ?
#
loop_
_entity_poly.entity_id
_entity_poly.type
_entity_poly.pdbx_seq_one_letter_code
_entity_poly.pdbx_strand_id
1 'polypeptide(L)'
;MEAWTKDARQYGEELKKGLEQQIRLSALPALARGLGAWLETKQKANLADRAVLEDIQQATLTLLFRVMFFLYAEAAGFLPIDSDAYRSYSATELVAAARSAVATADQRATKFWDRLSTLVRMVRGGDNDTGVPAYNGSLFAASGFPGSELLEKAAISDTYLAPALAAIAFDSEKPTAAGFDFAELEIGHLGAIYEALLAFRLTYAWQDYRYDEKLDRYVPARAKDKIAVRKTELFYQTEAGGRKAGGVFYTRHEFVKHLLTHSLAPALDQHLAKVAQTARTDPGLAARQLFDFSVVDPAMGSAHFLTGALDLMTDKIAKFLDETPLPAIRTLLDALKEGDHASGGGRVYRDADLLRRLILKRCIYGVDLSPMAVEVANISLWLASFVPGLSLAYLGSNLKVGNALIGASDADALREMSPLFTSKESNSPVSQAIRRAEATARELAEIPDRTPEEVKRSQAKERELREAMAPLARCLDLFCAEPLGVEGARYLVETEAERVLSGKLKGDAMELLFRAQRESKRRQFFHWPLEFPLVFFRDDPGFDVVIGNPPWNEVNIEELGFYALHDPGIRGLVSESERRKRIEALDREHPGLRRDFERKYQDLVTQRLFFGRAGGYNRQGRGNLDLFELFCERYGHLARANRPGRIGVVLPRSAFLGEGARGFRRWLFGECTVATTDFLLNKKRWAFDMEERYTVALVAAQRCAPTDDAELRISGPSANLAEFLDASSSVGVRIPIAQLRGWTPPPPNDPVRQPSWEVPLLPSPAAAALFEKLRRGARFDQGYKSVWFAFPTQGDMNETSDKALFRYPLGLPVWKGRSFGQYDPHGGDPAGYAQKKELEAFVQAKRLSGRSRFRDNFPPASLRDPKTLPLHHARIAFRDVTRANDTRTVRACLIPPDVALTNKAPYLTFPLGDALSQAFVLGVLNSLVFDWQARRLVETNLNFFILTMLCFPPQHVAPVERIGKLAAQLSCVDKRYEEFAREAGVKIGAVEDRTRLLAEIDALVARAYGLEEADLYTIFEDFTEQAAEAAYRDRVIARFREVRV
;
A
#
# COMPACT_ATOMS: atom_id res chain seq x y z
N MET A 1 -33.41 8.60 10.53
CA MET A 1 -32.07 8.43 11.13
C MET A 1 -31.01 8.17 10.06
N GLU A 2 -31.09 7.11 9.25
CA GLU A 2 -30.07 6.81 8.22
C GLU A 2 -29.77 7.96 7.24
N ALA A 3 -30.79 8.70 6.79
CA ALA A 3 -30.58 9.88 5.94
C ALA A 3 -29.78 10.99 6.65
N TRP A 4 -30.08 11.25 7.93
CA TRP A 4 -29.36 12.26 8.73
C TRP A 4 -27.92 11.81 9.02
N THR A 5 -27.70 10.52 9.27
CA THR A 5 -26.36 9.96 9.45
C THR A 5 -25.53 10.04 8.17
N LYS A 6 -26.17 9.88 7.01
CA LYS A 6 -25.54 10.02 5.69
C LYS A 6 -25.16 11.48 5.40
N ASP A 7 -26.08 12.41 5.67
CA ASP A 7 -25.86 13.85 5.44
C ASP A 7 -24.77 14.40 6.35
N ALA A 8 -24.74 14.02 7.64
CA ALA A 8 -23.69 14.40 8.58
C ALA A 8 -22.29 13.89 8.16
N ARG A 9 -22.21 12.66 7.63
CA ARG A 9 -20.94 12.10 7.13
C ARG A 9 -20.46 12.77 5.87
N GLN A 10 -21.36 13.04 4.93
CA GLN A 10 -21.00 13.76 3.71
C GLN A 10 -20.49 15.16 4.04
N TYR A 11 -21.14 15.84 4.97
CA TYR A 11 -20.70 17.13 5.49
C TYR A 11 -19.30 17.05 6.11
N GLY A 12 -19.02 16.04 6.96
CA GLY A 12 -17.71 15.83 7.56
C GLY A 12 -16.58 15.57 6.54
N GLU A 13 -16.85 14.83 5.45
CA GLU A 13 -15.87 14.58 4.39
C GLU A 13 -15.63 15.83 3.51
N GLU A 14 -16.67 16.64 3.26
CA GLU A 14 -16.54 17.94 2.59
C GLU A 14 -15.74 18.94 3.45
N LEU A 15 -16.01 18.97 4.76
CA LEU A 15 -15.30 19.77 5.75
C LEU A 15 -13.81 19.42 5.79
N LYS A 16 -13.50 18.12 5.88
CA LYS A 16 -12.14 17.58 5.82
C LYS A 16 -11.40 18.04 4.57
N LYS A 17 -12.01 17.89 3.38
CA LYS A 17 -11.38 18.30 2.10
C LYS A 17 -11.11 19.79 2.05
N GLY A 18 -12.07 20.61 2.51
CA GLY A 18 -11.89 22.06 2.62
C GLY A 18 -10.73 22.42 3.53
N LEU A 19 -10.68 21.85 4.73
CA LEU A 19 -9.62 22.08 5.71
C LEU A 19 -8.24 21.64 5.20
N GLU A 20 -8.13 20.42 4.64
CA GLU A 20 -6.88 19.92 4.07
C GLU A 20 -6.35 20.85 2.96
N GLN A 21 -7.23 21.32 2.08
CA GLN A 21 -6.87 22.23 1.00
C GLN A 21 -6.37 23.57 1.53
N GLN A 22 -7.05 24.17 2.51
CA GLN A 22 -6.64 25.44 3.13
C GLN A 22 -5.29 25.30 3.84
N ILE A 23 -5.10 24.22 4.60
CA ILE A 23 -3.82 23.93 5.26
C ILE A 23 -2.70 23.83 4.24
N ARG A 24 -2.89 23.04 3.17
CA ARG A 24 -1.86 22.77 2.17
C ARG A 24 -1.49 24.02 1.36
N LEU A 25 -2.49 24.79 0.94
CA LEU A 25 -2.29 25.91 0.01
C LEU A 25 -1.92 27.21 0.72
N SER A 26 -2.33 27.38 1.98
CA SER A 26 -2.21 28.66 2.69
C SER A 26 -1.45 28.54 4.01
N ALA A 27 -1.85 27.63 4.91
CA ALA A 27 -1.24 27.57 6.25
C ALA A 27 0.22 27.07 6.21
N LEU A 28 0.48 25.90 5.61
CA LEU A 28 1.81 25.31 5.53
C LEU A 28 2.83 26.25 4.87
N PRO A 29 2.57 26.83 3.67
CA PRO A 29 3.52 27.78 3.07
C PRO A 29 3.78 29.01 3.92
N ALA A 30 2.75 29.57 4.57
CA ALA A 30 2.90 30.75 5.41
C ALA A 30 3.77 30.47 6.64
N LEU A 31 3.54 29.34 7.33
CA LEU A 31 4.35 28.92 8.48
C LEU A 31 5.81 28.67 8.09
N ALA A 32 6.05 27.91 7.00
CA ALA A 32 7.40 27.58 6.56
C ALA A 32 8.17 28.84 6.14
N ARG A 33 7.53 29.78 5.44
CA ARG A 33 8.12 31.08 5.08
C ARG A 33 8.41 31.93 6.31
N GLY A 34 7.53 31.93 7.31
CA GLY A 34 7.74 32.65 8.56
C GLY A 34 8.95 32.13 9.35
N LEU A 35 9.06 30.80 9.49
CA LEU A 35 10.24 30.16 10.10
C LEU A 35 11.51 30.38 9.28
N GLY A 36 11.42 30.26 7.95
CA GLY A 36 12.53 30.53 7.04
C GLY A 36 13.04 31.96 7.15
N ALA A 37 12.15 32.95 7.13
CA ALA A 37 12.50 34.35 7.30
C ALA A 37 13.15 34.63 8.66
N TRP A 38 12.66 34.01 9.73
CA TRP A 38 13.28 34.12 11.05
C TRP A 38 14.69 33.51 11.08
N LEU A 39 14.88 32.31 10.53
CA LEU A 39 16.19 31.65 10.46
C LEU A 39 17.19 32.42 9.60
N GLU A 40 16.77 32.92 8.44
CA GLU A 40 17.60 33.71 7.54
C GLU A 40 18.04 35.03 8.22
N THR A 41 17.11 35.72 8.88
CA THR A 41 17.40 37.04 9.49
C THR A 41 18.14 36.95 10.83
N LYS A 42 17.80 35.98 11.69
CA LYS A 42 18.35 35.87 13.05
C LYS A 42 19.51 34.89 13.15
N GLN A 43 19.48 33.79 12.40
CA GLN A 43 20.53 32.76 12.43
C GLN A 43 21.42 32.76 11.19
N LYS A 44 21.15 33.60 10.19
CA LYS A 44 21.88 33.63 8.91
C LYS A 44 21.91 32.27 8.22
N ALA A 45 20.85 31.48 8.40
CA ALA A 45 20.75 30.15 7.79
C ALA A 45 20.57 30.25 6.28
N ASN A 46 21.16 29.30 5.54
CA ASN A 46 20.96 29.18 4.12
C ASN A 46 19.69 28.35 3.84
N LEU A 47 18.63 28.99 3.35
CA LEU A 47 17.35 28.33 3.07
C LEU A 47 17.41 27.32 1.90
N ALA A 48 18.49 27.30 1.13
CA ALA A 48 18.74 26.27 0.13
C ALA A 48 19.36 24.98 0.71
N ASP A 49 19.83 25.01 1.97
CA ASP A 49 20.39 23.83 2.64
C ASP A 49 19.28 22.84 3.01
N ARG A 50 19.51 21.56 2.68
CA ARG A 50 18.55 20.48 2.92
C ARG A 50 18.29 20.25 4.40
N ALA A 51 19.31 20.32 5.25
CA ALA A 51 19.14 20.13 6.69
C ALA A 51 18.23 21.22 7.29
N VAL A 52 18.45 22.47 6.87
CA VAL A 52 17.62 23.61 7.28
C VAL A 52 16.17 23.45 6.81
N LEU A 53 15.95 23.01 5.57
CA LEU A 53 14.61 22.75 5.05
C LEU A 53 13.89 21.64 5.83
N GLU A 54 14.61 20.59 6.23
CA GLU A 54 14.06 19.50 7.04
C GLU A 54 13.68 19.98 8.45
N ASP A 55 14.52 20.79 9.09
CA ASP A 55 14.21 21.40 10.40
C ASP A 55 12.98 22.31 10.32
N ILE A 56 12.90 23.18 9.31
CA ILE A 56 11.72 24.04 9.08
C ILE A 56 10.48 23.20 8.82
N GLN A 57 10.59 22.15 8.00
CA GLN A 57 9.46 21.28 7.70
C GLN A 57 8.93 20.60 8.97
N GLN A 58 9.82 20.02 9.78
CA GLN A 58 9.44 19.36 11.03
C GLN A 58 8.78 20.37 12.00
N ALA A 59 9.39 21.54 12.18
CA ALA A 59 8.83 22.59 13.04
C ALA A 59 7.47 23.09 12.55
N THR A 60 7.31 23.26 11.24
CA THR A 60 6.04 23.68 10.62
C THR A 60 4.92 22.66 10.88
N LEU A 61 5.20 21.37 10.66
CA LEU A 61 4.24 20.29 10.91
C LEU A 61 3.88 20.20 12.39
N THR A 62 4.88 20.23 13.28
CA THR A 62 4.67 20.23 14.74
C THR A 62 3.80 21.41 15.19
N LEU A 63 4.06 22.61 14.68
CA LEU A 63 3.27 23.79 15.00
C LEU A 63 1.83 23.68 14.53
N LEU A 64 1.61 23.21 13.30
CA LEU A 64 0.29 22.97 12.75
C LEU A 64 -0.50 21.95 13.60
N PHE A 65 0.15 20.84 13.97
CA PHE A 65 -0.47 19.77 14.76
C PHE A 65 -0.85 20.27 16.16
N ARG A 66 -0.03 21.12 16.79
CA ARG A 66 -0.35 21.77 18.07
C ARG A 66 -1.61 22.64 17.94
N VAL A 67 -1.69 23.48 16.92
CA VAL A 67 -2.86 24.37 16.71
C VAL A 67 -4.13 23.56 16.46
N MET A 68 -4.07 22.58 15.55
CA MET A 68 -5.21 21.72 15.26
C MET A 68 -5.66 20.91 16.47
N PHE A 69 -4.71 20.41 17.28
CA PHE A 69 -5.04 19.75 18.54
C PHE A 69 -5.80 20.68 19.48
N PHE A 70 -5.36 21.94 19.66
CA PHE A 70 -6.06 22.86 20.55
C PHE A 70 -7.49 23.15 20.08
N LEU A 71 -7.67 23.42 18.78
CA LEU A 71 -9.00 23.67 18.20
C LEU A 71 -9.94 22.47 18.39
N TYR A 72 -9.43 21.25 18.17
CA TYR A 72 -10.19 20.03 18.40
C TYR A 72 -10.50 19.82 19.89
N ALA A 73 -9.49 19.95 20.76
CA ALA A 73 -9.65 19.74 22.20
C ALA A 73 -10.60 20.76 22.84
N GLU A 74 -10.61 22.01 22.37
CA GLU A 74 -11.60 23.01 22.78
C GLU A 74 -13.00 22.65 22.28
N ALA A 75 -13.15 22.30 21.00
CA ALA A 75 -14.44 21.95 20.40
C ALA A 75 -15.05 20.67 21.02
N ALA A 76 -14.21 19.71 21.41
CA ALA A 76 -14.62 18.48 22.10
C ALA A 76 -14.87 18.67 23.61
N GLY A 77 -14.66 19.88 24.15
CA GLY A 77 -14.85 20.20 25.57
C GLY A 77 -13.79 19.56 26.49
N PHE A 78 -12.62 19.21 25.93
CA PHE A 78 -11.50 18.68 26.70
C PHE A 78 -10.75 19.78 27.43
N LEU A 79 -10.67 20.97 26.82
CA LEU A 79 -10.13 22.18 27.44
C LEU A 79 -11.26 23.04 28.02
N PRO A 80 -11.03 23.79 29.11
CA PRO A 80 -12.08 24.49 29.86
C PRO A 80 -12.53 25.79 29.17
N ILE A 81 -13.04 25.70 27.93
CA ILE A 81 -13.46 26.85 27.10
C ILE A 81 -14.60 27.68 27.72
N ASP A 82 -15.37 27.05 28.60
CA ASP A 82 -16.44 27.70 29.38
C ASP A 82 -15.91 28.51 30.57
N SER A 83 -14.64 28.33 30.95
CA SER A 83 -13.98 29.13 31.98
C SER A 83 -13.51 30.47 31.40
N ASP A 84 -13.97 31.58 31.98
CA ASP A 84 -13.50 32.92 31.60
C ASP A 84 -11.98 33.07 31.74
N ALA A 85 -11.38 32.38 32.73
CA ALA A 85 -9.94 32.39 32.96
C ALA A 85 -9.17 31.81 31.77
N TYR A 86 -9.67 30.72 31.17
CA TYR A 86 -9.03 30.06 30.04
C TYR A 86 -9.40 30.69 28.69
N ARG A 87 -10.65 31.13 28.51
CA ARG A 87 -11.19 31.60 27.23
C ARG A 87 -10.30 32.61 26.52
N SER A 88 -9.71 33.55 27.25
CA SER A 88 -8.79 34.57 26.71
C SER A 88 -7.50 34.02 26.08
N TYR A 89 -7.05 32.84 26.53
CA TYR A 89 -5.88 32.11 26.04
C TYR A 89 -6.22 31.07 24.97
N SER A 90 -7.50 30.79 24.74
CA SER A 90 -7.95 29.73 23.83
C SER A 90 -7.44 29.90 22.39
N ALA A 91 -7.21 28.79 21.72
CA ALA A 91 -6.92 28.71 20.30
C ALA A 91 -8.08 29.27 19.47
N THR A 92 -9.33 29.06 19.89
CA THR A 92 -10.53 29.62 19.25
C THR A 92 -10.47 31.14 19.19
N GLU A 93 -10.17 31.83 20.30
CA GLU A 93 -10.00 33.28 20.31
C GLU A 93 -8.73 33.72 19.58
N LEU A 94 -7.66 32.91 19.63
CA LEU A 94 -6.42 33.18 18.91
C LEU A 94 -6.64 33.23 17.40
N VAL A 95 -7.32 32.24 16.82
CA VAL A 95 -7.57 32.17 15.38
C VAL A 95 -8.58 33.23 14.92
N ALA A 96 -9.58 33.56 15.74
CA ALA A 96 -10.53 34.64 15.46
C ALA A 96 -9.85 36.01 15.42
N ALA A 97 -8.97 36.29 16.40
CA ALA A 97 -8.15 37.50 16.41
C ALA A 97 -7.18 37.55 15.22
N ALA A 98 -6.58 36.42 14.87
CA ALA A 98 -5.68 36.31 13.72
C ALA A 98 -6.41 36.64 12.40
N ARG A 99 -7.63 36.10 12.20
CA ARG A 99 -8.48 36.40 11.04
C ARG A 99 -8.73 37.89 10.86
N SER A 100 -9.07 38.58 11.95
CA SER A 100 -9.32 40.03 11.92
C SER A 100 -8.06 40.86 11.63
N ALA A 101 -6.89 40.34 12.01
CA ALA A 101 -5.62 41.04 11.87
C ALA A 101 -4.88 40.80 10.54
N VAL A 102 -5.33 39.85 9.69
CA VAL A 102 -4.60 39.46 8.46
C VAL A 102 -4.22 40.66 7.58
N ALA A 103 -5.13 41.61 7.39
CA ALA A 103 -4.90 42.79 6.55
C ALA A 103 -3.99 43.85 7.19
N THR A 104 -3.86 43.84 8.51
CA THR A 104 -3.13 44.86 9.30
C THR A 104 -1.93 44.27 10.05
N ALA A 105 -1.51 43.05 9.70
CA ALA A 105 -0.49 42.31 10.43
C ALA A 105 0.90 42.94 10.24
N ASP A 106 1.59 43.24 11.34
CA ASP A 106 2.89 43.88 11.34
C ASP A 106 4.04 42.89 11.07
N GLN A 107 5.05 43.34 10.32
CA GLN A 107 6.17 42.48 9.90
C GLN A 107 7.18 42.17 11.02
N ARG A 108 7.16 42.91 12.13
CA ARG A 108 8.07 42.76 13.27
C ARG A 108 7.38 42.26 14.52
N ALA A 109 6.09 42.52 14.69
CA ALA A 109 5.30 42.04 15.83
C ALA A 109 5.18 40.50 15.81
N THR A 110 5.20 39.90 16.99
CA THR A 110 5.12 38.44 17.22
C THR A 110 3.98 38.10 18.19
N LYS A 111 2.93 38.93 18.24
CA LYS A 111 1.89 38.84 19.28
C LYS A 111 1.17 37.50 19.24
N PHE A 112 0.86 37.00 18.03
CA PHE A 112 0.18 35.71 17.88
C PHE A 112 1.09 34.54 18.28
N TRP A 113 2.41 34.68 18.05
CA TRP A 113 3.40 33.68 18.41
C TRP A 113 3.55 33.57 19.94
N ASP A 114 3.60 34.70 20.63
CA ASP A 114 3.73 34.75 22.09
C ASP A 114 2.49 34.15 22.78
N ARG A 115 1.29 34.43 22.26
CA ARG A 115 0.04 33.82 22.74
C ARG A 115 0.03 32.30 22.53
N LEU A 116 0.36 31.83 21.34
CA LEU A 116 0.41 30.40 21.04
C LEU A 116 1.46 29.66 21.90
N SER A 117 2.63 30.26 22.08
CA SER A 117 3.70 29.71 22.93
C SER A 117 3.29 29.62 24.40
N THR A 118 2.44 30.54 24.86
CA THR A 118 1.86 30.49 26.21
C THR A 118 0.88 29.33 26.34
N LEU A 119 -0.03 29.15 25.38
CA LEU A 119 -0.95 28.02 25.36
C LEU A 119 -0.23 26.66 25.35
N VAL A 120 0.85 26.53 24.56
CA VAL A 120 1.72 25.33 24.56
C VAL A 120 2.33 25.07 25.94
N ARG A 121 2.82 26.10 26.65
CA ARG A 121 3.39 25.94 27.99
C ARG A 121 2.33 25.55 29.03
N MET A 122 1.13 26.13 28.94
CA MET A 122 0.00 25.79 29.82
C MET A 122 -0.38 24.31 29.68
N VAL A 123 -0.54 23.82 28.44
CA VAL A 123 -0.89 22.40 28.20
C VAL A 123 0.26 21.44 28.53
N ARG A 124 1.52 21.86 28.34
CA ARG A 124 2.72 21.08 28.69
C ARG A 124 2.85 20.85 30.20
N GLY A 125 2.72 21.92 31.00
CA GLY A 125 2.96 21.89 32.44
C GLY A 125 1.71 21.68 33.29
N GLY A 126 0.53 21.87 32.70
CA GLY A 126 -0.71 22.15 33.45
C GLY A 126 -0.73 23.59 33.96
N ASP A 127 -1.92 24.11 34.18
CA ASP A 127 -2.15 25.42 34.77
C ASP A 127 -3.41 25.40 35.64
N ASN A 128 -3.21 25.49 36.97
CA ASN A 128 -4.29 25.39 37.94
C ASN A 128 -5.23 26.61 37.89
N ASP A 129 -4.70 27.79 37.56
CA ASP A 129 -5.47 29.05 37.56
C ASP A 129 -6.52 29.07 36.44
N THR A 130 -6.18 28.52 35.28
CA THR A 130 -7.13 28.37 34.16
C THR A 130 -7.85 27.03 34.13
N GLY A 131 -7.47 26.08 34.99
CA GLY A 131 -8.02 24.73 35.05
C GLY A 131 -7.57 23.82 33.90
N VAL A 132 -6.47 24.17 33.21
CA VAL A 132 -5.91 23.37 32.12
C VAL A 132 -5.07 22.24 32.72
N PRO A 133 -5.40 20.96 32.48
CA PRO A 133 -4.59 19.86 33.00
C PRO A 133 -3.27 19.74 32.23
N ALA A 134 -2.28 19.11 32.86
CA ALA A 134 -1.01 18.78 32.20
C ALA A 134 -1.24 17.60 31.24
N TYR A 135 -1.32 17.86 29.93
CA TYR A 135 -1.62 16.81 28.97
C TYR A 135 -0.44 15.86 28.71
N ASN A 136 0.80 16.25 29.02
CA ASN A 136 2.00 15.45 28.74
C ASN A 136 2.07 15.01 27.24
N GLY A 137 3.13 14.30 26.84
CA GLY A 137 3.33 13.84 25.44
C GLY A 137 4.40 14.62 24.67
N SER A 138 4.99 13.98 23.65
CA SER A 138 6.15 14.54 22.95
C SER A 138 5.80 15.72 22.04
N LEU A 139 4.56 15.77 21.51
CA LEU A 139 4.09 16.88 20.66
C LEU A 139 4.32 18.25 21.30
N PHE A 140 4.03 18.38 22.60
CA PHE A 140 4.18 19.63 23.34
C PHE A 140 5.53 19.74 24.04
N ALA A 141 6.42 18.75 23.97
CA ALA A 141 7.71 18.79 24.64
C ALA A 141 8.60 19.93 24.10
N ALA A 142 9.51 20.41 24.96
CA ALA A 142 10.48 21.45 24.57
C ALA A 142 11.61 20.89 23.68
N SER A 143 11.90 19.59 23.80
CA SER A 143 12.96 18.89 23.07
C SER A 143 12.60 17.42 22.87
N GLY A 144 13.39 16.73 22.04
CA GLY A 144 13.22 15.29 21.76
C GLY A 144 12.13 14.95 20.75
N PHE A 145 11.27 15.90 20.39
CA PHE A 145 10.29 15.74 19.31
C PHE A 145 10.69 16.59 18.08
N PRO A 146 10.60 16.07 16.84
CA PRO A 146 10.96 16.77 15.62
C PRO A 146 10.47 18.22 15.55
N GLY A 147 11.37 19.15 15.28
CA GLY A 147 11.08 20.58 15.17
C GLY A 147 10.82 21.33 16.47
N SER A 148 10.65 20.66 17.62
CA SER A 148 10.30 21.34 18.88
C SER A 148 11.38 22.31 19.36
N GLU A 149 12.66 21.92 19.26
CA GLU A 149 13.77 22.77 19.69
C GLU A 149 13.90 24.05 18.86
N LEU A 150 13.53 23.97 17.57
CA LEU A 150 13.46 25.14 16.70
C LEU A 150 12.29 26.04 17.13
N LEU A 151 11.12 25.46 17.41
CA LEU A 151 9.94 26.20 17.89
C LEU A 151 10.18 26.90 19.24
N GLU A 152 10.94 26.32 20.17
CA GLU A 152 11.25 26.99 21.44
C GLU A 152 12.15 28.24 21.26
N LYS A 153 12.91 28.32 20.17
CA LYS A 153 13.82 29.44 19.88
C LYS A 153 13.22 30.46 18.92
N ALA A 154 12.28 30.04 18.07
CA ALA A 154 11.76 30.85 16.98
C ALA A 154 10.87 32.01 17.46
N ALA A 155 10.65 32.97 16.58
CA ALA A 155 9.66 34.04 16.74
C ALA A 155 9.11 34.41 15.36
N ILE A 156 7.95 33.84 15.00
CA ILE A 156 7.32 34.09 13.70
C ILE A 156 6.56 35.41 13.76
N SER A 157 6.77 36.29 12.77
CA SER A 157 6.05 37.56 12.71
C SER A 157 4.57 37.38 12.34
N ASP A 158 3.76 38.34 12.79
CA ASP A 158 2.31 38.33 12.63
C ASP A 158 1.91 38.32 11.14
N THR A 159 2.71 38.92 10.25
CA THR A 159 2.50 38.86 8.78
C THR A 159 2.46 37.44 8.22
N TYR A 160 3.16 36.48 8.83
CA TYR A 160 3.13 35.08 8.41
C TYR A 160 2.18 34.25 9.28
N LEU A 161 2.17 34.48 10.59
CA LEU A 161 1.41 33.64 11.52
C LEU A 161 -0.10 33.92 11.50
N ALA A 162 -0.52 35.18 11.38
CA ALA A 162 -1.94 35.52 11.33
C ALA A 162 -2.69 34.86 10.15
N PRO A 163 -2.21 34.96 8.88
CA PRO A 163 -2.87 34.28 7.77
C PRO A 163 -2.80 32.75 7.90
N ALA A 164 -1.74 32.19 8.50
CA ALA A 164 -1.65 30.75 8.74
C ALA A 164 -2.72 30.26 9.72
N LEU A 165 -2.84 30.92 10.88
CA LEU A 165 -3.84 30.61 11.89
C LEU A 165 -5.26 30.78 11.36
N ALA A 166 -5.51 31.83 10.58
CA ALA A 166 -6.79 32.04 9.93
C ALA A 166 -7.12 30.91 8.94
N ALA A 167 -6.16 30.47 8.13
CA ALA A 167 -6.38 29.38 7.16
C ALA A 167 -6.59 28.01 7.81
N ILE A 168 -6.14 27.80 9.04
CA ILE A 168 -6.38 26.54 9.78
C ILE A 168 -7.84 26.48 10.28
N ALA A 169 -8.43 27.61 10.63
CA ALA A 169 -9.75 27.65 11.26
C ALA A 169 -10.88 28.13 10.34
N PHE A 170 -10.57 28.79 9.22
CA PHE A 170 -11.57 29.42 8.36
C PHE A 170 -11.30 29.15 6.88
N ASP A 171 -12.39 28.99 6.12
CA ASP A 171 -12.35 28.86 4.66
C ASP A 171 -12.14 30.23 4.00
N SER A 172 -10.98 30.42 3.37
CA SER A 172 -10.64 31.68 2.69
C SER A 172 -11.49 31.94 1.45
N GLU A 173 -12.09 30.91 0.84
CA GLU A 173 -13.00 31.07 -0.30
C GLU A 173 -14.42 31.45 0.14
N LYS A 174 -14.75 31.25 1.41
CA LYS A 174 -16.04 31.62 2.02
C LYS A 174 -15.80 32.59 3.19
N PRO A 175 -15.38 33.84 2.92
CA PRO A 175 -14.97 34.79 3.95
C PRO A 175 -16.08 35.23 4.91
N THR A 176 -17.34 34.88 4.66
CA THR A 176 -18.49 35.10 5.56
C THR A 176 -18.88 33.85 6.37
N ALA A 177 -18.21 32.71 6.19
CA ALA A 177 -18.49 31.50 6.93
C ALA A 177 -18.04 31.60 8.40
N ALA A 178 -18.73 30.86 9.27
CA ALA A 178 -18.51 30.82 10.71
C ALA A 178 -17.15 30.21 11.12
N GLY A 179 -16.52 29.42 10.24
CA GLY A 179 -15.29 28.67 10.52
C GLY A 179 -15.49 27.18 10.28
N PHE A 180 -14.41 26.41 10.36
CA PHE A 180 -14.48 24.95 10.37
C PHE A 180 -14.95 24.48 11.75
N ASP A 181 -15.96 23.61 11.78
CA ASP A 181 -16.43 23.02 13.04
C ASP A 181 -15.59 21.79 13.38
N PHE A 182 -14.65 21.94 14.32
CA PHE A 182 -13.80 20.84 14.75
C PHE A 182 -14.53 19.80 15.61
N ALA A 183 -15.73 20.08 16.13
CA ALA A 183 -16.51 19.11 16.89
C ALA A 183 -17.16 18.05 15.98
N GLU A 184 -17.46 18.39 14.73
CA GLU A 184 -18.05 17.47 13.75
C GLU A 184 -16.99 16.64 12.99
N LEU A 185 -15.70 16.95 13.17
CA LEU A 185 -14.62 16.14 12.61
C LEU A 185 -14.48 14.84 13.39
N GLU A 186 -14.81 13.71 12.76
CA GLU A 186 -14.43 12.41 13.29
C GLU A 186 -12.90 12.32 13.46
N ILE A 187 -12.44 11.65 14.52
CA ILE A 187 -11.01 11.46 14.83
C ILE A 187 -10.26 10.86 13.63
N GLY A 188 -10.91 9.96 12.88
CA GLY A 188 -10.36 9.38 11.65
C GLY A 188 -10.11 10.40 10.54
N HIS A 189 -10.94 11.44 10.42
CA HIS A 189 -10.74 12.53 9.46
C HIS A 189 -9.52 13.38 9.82
N LEU A 190 -9.33 13.68 11.10
CA LEU A 190 -8.18 14.44 11.58
C LEU A 190 -6.87 13.68 11.33
N GLY A 191 -6.86 12.39 11.66
CA GLY A 191 -5.74 11.49 11.36
C GLY A 191 -5.38 11.47 9.87
N ALA A 192 -6.38 11.38 9.00
CA ALA A 192 -6.20 11.39 7.55
C ALA A 192 -5.56 12.70 7.04
N ILE A 193 -5.96 13.86 7.58
CA ILE A 193 -5.37 15.15 7.23
C ILE A 193 -3.88 15.13 7.60
N TYR A 194 -3.55 14.75 8.83
CA TYR A 194 -2.16 14.69 9.28
C TYR A 194 -1.29 13.78 8.41
N GLU A 195 -1.81 12.59 8.11
CA GLU A 195 -1.12 11.59 7.31
C GLU A 195 -0.88 12.07 5.86
N ALA A 196 -1.88 12.71 5.24
CA ALA A 196 -1.73 13.33 3.92
C ALA A 196 -0.62 14.39 3.90
N LEU A 197 -0.50 15.19 4.98
CA LEU A 197 0.49 16.25 5.10
C LEU A 197 1.94 15.72 5.19
N LEU A 198 2.14 14.48 5.66
CA LEU A 198 3.46 13.85 5.75
C LEU A 198 4.06 13.50 4.39
N ALA A 199 3.25 13.40 3.33
CA ALA A 199 3.74 13.14 1.98
C ALA A 199 4.42 14.35 1.32
N PHE A 200 4.25 15.54 1.88
CA PHE A 200 4.83 16.76 1.33
C PHE A 200 6.28 16.96 1.77
N ARG A 201 7.05 17.62 0.90
CA ARG A 201 8.43 18.00 1.12
C ARG A 201 8.59 19.49 0.88
N LEU A 202 9.17 20.17 1.88
CA LEU A 202 9.54 21.57 1.75
C LEU A 202 10.70 21.67 0.75
N THR A 203 10.55 22.62 -0.18
CA THR A 203 11.48 22.87 -1.28
C THR A 203 11.78 24.36 -1.39
N TYR A 204 13.01 24.67 -1.75
CA TYR A 204 13.47 26.02 -2.05
C TYR A 204 13.28 26.35 -3.54
N ALA A 205 12.70 27.49 -3.86
CA ALA A 205 12.47 27.92 -5.24
C ALA A 205 13.72 28.56 -5.86
N TRP A 206 14.36 27.88 -6.82
CA TRP A 206 15.54 28.41 -7.52
C TRP A 206 15.22 29.47 -8.59
N GLN A 207 13.96 29.52 -9.02
CA GLN A 207 13.41 30.44 -10.03
C GLN A 207 11.91 30.58 -9.82
N ASP A 208 11.25 31.37 -10.67
CA ASP A 208 9.80 31.50 -10.65
C ASP A 208 9.14 30.24 -11.23
N TYR A 209 8.12 29.73 -10.53
CA TYR A 209 7.34 28.57 -10.94
C TYR A 209 5.86 28.94 -11.11
N ARG A 210 5.23 28.37 -12.13
CA ARG A 210 3.76 28.25 -12.19
C ARG A 210 3.35 26.84 -11.80
N TYR A 211 2.10 26.68 -11.39
CA TYR A 211 1.52 25.36 -11.19
C TYR A 211 0.72 24.95 -12.43
N ASP A 212 0.87 23.71 -12.87
CA ASP A 212 0.09 23.10 -13.93
C ASP A 212 -0.95 22.14 -13.33
N GLU A 213 -2.22 22.56 -13.33
CA GLU A 213 -3.31 21.79 -12.74
C GLU A 213 -3.60 20.48 -13.46
N LYS A 214 -3.36 20.41 -14.78
CA LYS A 214 -3.62 19.20 -15.57
C LYS A 214 -2.58 18.12 -15.29
N LEU A 215 -1.32 18.53 -15.13
CA LEU A 215 -0.22 17.63 -14.81
C LEU A 215 -0.04 17.41 -13.30
N ASP A 216 -0.70 18.22 -12.47
CA ASP A 216 -0.46 18.33 -11.03
C ASP A 216 1.03 18.49 -10.73
N ARG A 217 1.68 19.52 -11.31
CA ARG A 217 3.12 19.75 -11.17
C ARG A 217 3.51 21.22 -11.18
N TYR A 218 4.57 21.57 -10.45
CA TYR A 218 5.24 22.86 -10.61
C TYR A 218 6.15 22.83 -11.85
N VAL A 219 6.04 23.86 -12.68
CA VAL A 219 6.84 24.02 -13.90
C VAL A 219 7.43 25.43 -13.96
N PRO A 220 8.60 25.62 -14.59
CA PRO A 220 9.19 26.95 -14.75
C PRO A 220 8.20 27.95 -15.34
N ALA A 221 8.06 29.12 -14.72
CA ALA A 221 7.19 30.18 -15.23
C ALA A 221 7.82 30.85 -16.45
N ARG A 222 7.02 31.08 -17.48
CA ARG A 222 7.38 31.93 -18.64
C ARG A 222 7.03 33.38 -18.34
N ALA A 223 7.58 34.31 -19.11
CA ALA A 223 7.42 35.76 -18.88
C ALA A 223 5.96 36.26 -18.80
N LYS A 224 4.98 35.52 -19.34
CA LYS A 224 3.55 35.87 -19.31
C LYS A 224 2.72 34.99 -18.35
N ASP A 225 3.35 34.03 -17.68
CA ASP A 225 2.64 33.10 -16.81
C ASP A 225 2.30 33.76 -15.46
N LYS A 226 1.17 33.36 -14.87
CA LYS A 226 0.86 33.70 -13.48
C LYS A 226 1.80 32.92 -12.57
N ILE A 227 2.71 33.64 -11.90
CA ILE A 227 3.67 33.05 -10.97
C ILE A 227 2.91 32.53 -9.74
N ALA A 228 3.10 31.25 -9.42
CA ALA A 228 2.55 30.59 -8.24
C ALA A 228 3.54 30.61 -7.07
N VAL A 229 4.84 30.47 -7.35
CA VAL A 229 5.93 30.53 -6.37
C VAL A 229 7.05 31.37 -6.95
N ARG A 230 7.52 32.38 -6.23
CA ARG A 230 8.61 33.24 -6.68
C ARG A 230 9.96 32.63 -6.33
N LYS A 231 11.00 33.01 -7.09
CA LYS A 231 12.39 32.73 -6.76
C LYS A 231 12.68 33.11 -5.30
N THR A 232 13.47 32.26 -4.63
CA THR A 232 13.85 32.28 -3.20
C THR A 232 12.75 31.98 -2.20
N GLU A 233 11.50 31.77 -2.63
CA GLU A 233 10.44 31.37 -1.71
C GLU A 233 10.52 29.89 -1.33
N LEU A 234 10.02 29.58 -0.14
CA LEU A 234 9.77 28.21 0.30
C LEU A 234 8.36 27.77 -0.10
N PHE A 235 8.24 26.53 -0.58
CA PHE A 235 6.97 25.93 -0.96
C PHE A 235 6.98 24.41 -0.76
N TYR A 236 5.79 23.81 -0.71
CA TYR A 236 5.62 22.36 -0.56
C TYR A 236 5.28 21.69 -1.89
N GLN A 237 5.89 20.53 -2.12
CA GLN A 237 5.58 19.62 -3.23
C GLN A 237 5.79 18.16 -2.80
N THR A 238 5.27 17.22 -3.59
CA THR A 238 5.58 15.79 -3.43
C THR A 238 6.82 15.40 -4.24
N GLU A 239 7.33 14.17 -4.05
CA GLU A 239 8.42 13.63 -4.89
C GLU A 239 8.03 13.49 -6.38
N ALA A 240 6.72 13.50 -6.67
CA ALA A 240 6.18 13.58 -8.02
C ALA A 240 6.18 15.01 -8.62
N GLY A 241 6.61 16.00 -7.84
CA GLY A 241 6.64 17.42 -8.18
C GLY A 241 5.27 18.13 -8.07
N GLY A 242 4.28 17.44 -7.48
CA GLY A 242 2.88 17.87 -7.46
C GLY A 242 2.36 18.33 -6.10
N ARG A 243 1.08 18.69 -6.07
CA ARG A 243 0.35 19.04 -4.85
C ARG A 243 -0.45 17.88 -4.27
N LYS A 244 -0.66 16.77 -4.99
CA LYS A 244 -1.36 15.59 -4.43
C LYS A 244 -0.37 14.55 -3.92
N ALA A 245 -0.57 14.13 -2.68
CA ALA A 245 0.18 13.05 -2.02
C ALA A 245 -0.02 11.73 -2.78
N GLY A 246 1.08 11.02 -3.06
CA GLY A 246 1.03 9.67 -3.64
C GLY A 246 1.59 8.65 -2.65
N GLY A 247 0.93 7.49 -2.51
CA GLY A 247 1.47 6.31 -1.82
C GLY A 247 1.01 6.10 -0.37
N VAL A 248 0.33 7.06 0.24
CA VAL A 248 -0.33 6.90 1.56
C VAL A 248 -1.80 7.20 1.38
N PHE A 249 -2.66 6.19 1.59
CA PHE A 249 -4.08 6.28 1.26
C PHE A 249 -4.93 6.05 2.50
N TYR A 250 -5.68 7.09 2.88
CA TYR A 250 -6.69 6.99 3.92
C TYR A 250 -7.70 5.89 3.58
N THR A 251 -7.96 5.01 4.54
CA THR A 251 -8.96 3.94 4.41
C THR A 251 -10.28 4.45 4.96
N ARG A 252 -11.36 4.35 4.18
CA ARG A 252 -12.70 4.77 4.61
C ARG A 252 -13.16 4.01 5.87
N HIS A 253 -13.91 4.68 6.73
CA HIS A 253 -14.46 4.10 7.95
C HIS A 253 -15.29 2.83 7.69
N GLU A 254 -16.07 2.78 6.61
CA GLU A 254 -16.87 1.59 6.26
C GLU A 254 -16.00 0.37 5.96
N PHE A 255 -14.83 0.56 5.34
CA PHE A 255 -13.90 -0.52 5.05
C PHE A 255 -13.20 -1.00 6.31
N VAL A 256 -12.79 -0.07 7.20
CA VAL A 256 -12.23 -0.42 8.51
C VAL A 256 -13.24 -1.23 9.31
N LYS A 257 -14.48 -0.73 9.45
CA LYS A 257 -15.55 -1.43 10.16
C LYS A 257 -15.82 -2.82 9.58
N HIS A 258 -15.87 -2.94 8.26
CA HIS A 258 -16.06 -4.22 7.58
C HIS A 258 -14.93 -5.22 7.91
N LEU A 259 -13.68 -4.79 7.79
CA LEU A 259 -12.52 -5.62 8.10
C LEU A 259 -12.52 -6.06 9.57
N LEU A 260 -12.73 -5.13 10.51
CA LEU A 260 -12.80 -5.43 11.94
C LEU A 260 -13.95 -6.37 12.29
N THR A 261 -15.09 -6.27 11.60
CA THR A 261 -16.23 -7.18 11.79
C THR A 261 -15.90 -8.62 11.39
N HIS A 262 -15.06 -8.82 10.37
CA HIS A 262 -14.70 -10.15 9.88
C HIS A 262 -13.38 -10.70 10.46
N SER A 263 -12.53 -9.85 11.05
CA SER A 263 -11.27 -10.24 11.69
C SER A 263 -11.33 -10.13 13.22
N LEU A 264 -11.50 -8.93 13.76
CA LEU A 264 -11.40 -8.63 15.18
C LEU A 264 -12.58 -9.15 16.00
N ALA A 265 -13.81 -8.83 15.59
CA ALA A 265 -15.02 -9.24 16.30
C ALA A 265 -15.07 -10.76 16.60
N PRO A 266 -14.88 -11.67 15.61
CA PRO A 266 -14.92 -13.10 15.89
C PRO A 266 -13.75 -13.59 16.75
N ALA A 267 -12.55 -13.00 16.65
CA ALA A 267 -11.44 -13.33 17.55
C ALA A 267 -11.77 -12.93 19.00
N LEU A 268 -12.33 -11.74 19.19
CA LEU A 268 -12.71 -11.25 20.50
C LEU A 268 -13.87 -12.06 21.10
N ASP A 269 -14.87 -12.41 20.30
CA ASP A 269 -16.00 -13.24 20.75
C ASP A 269 -15.52 -14.62 21.24
N GLN A 270 -14.58 -15.24 20.52
CA GLN A 270 -13.96 -16.50 20.94
C GLN A 270 -13.16 -16.33 22.25
N HIS A 271 -12.49 -15.19 22.42
CA HIS A 271 -11.75 -14.89 23.65
C HIS A 271 -12.70 -14.68 24.84
N LEU A 272 -13.73 -13.85 24.69
CA LEU A 272 -14.71 -13.56 25.72
C LEU A 272 -15.48 -14.82 26.15
N ALA A 273 -15.78 -15.73 25.22
CA ALA A 273 -16.38 -17.02 25.56
C ALA A 273 -15.49 -17.86 26.50
N LYS A 274 -14.16 -17.84 26.30
CA LYS A 274 -13.20 -18.50 27.21
C LYS A 274 -13.14 -17.81 28.57
N VAL A 275 -13.12 -16.47 28.57
CA VAL A 275 -13.16 -15.68 29.82
C VAL A 275 -14.43 -15.98 30.61
N ALA A 276 -15.58 -16.07 29.95
CA ALA A 276 -16.86 -16.44 30.56
C ALA A 276 -16.81 -17.83 31.21
N GLN A 277 -16.15 -18.79 30.56
CA GLN A 277 -15.96 -20.13 31.11
C GLN A 277 -15.08 -20.09 32.37
N THR A 278 -13.94 -19.37 32.33
CA THR A 278 -13.05 -19.21 33.49
C THR A 278 -13.75 -18.48 34.63
N ALA A 279 -14.59 -17.47 34.33
CA ALA A 279 -15.28 -16.68 35.35
C ALA A 279 -16.20 -17.53 36.26
N ARG A 280 -16.69 -18.67 35.77
CA ARG A 280 -17.50 -19.61 36.56
C ARG A 280 -16.70 -20.32 37.64
N THR A 281 -15.40 -20.51 37.46
CA THR A 281 -14.53 -21.25 38.39
C THR A 281 -13.55 -20.35 39.14
N ASP A 282 -13.03 -19.31 38.47
CA ASP A 282 -12.06 -18.38 39.03
C ASP A 282 -12.27 -16.96 38.41
N PRO A 283 -13.11 -16.13 39.03
CA PRO A 283 -13.34 -14.75 38.59
C PRO A 283 -12.08 -13.88 38.59
N GLY A 284 -11.10 -14.17 39.45
CA GLY A 284 -9.85 -13.43 39.53
C GLY A 284 -8.95 -13.69 38.33
N LEU A 285 -8.81 -14.96 37.95
CA LEU A 285 -8.12 -15.35 36.72
C LEU A 285 -8.85 -14.81 35.48
N ALA A 286 -10.18 -14.87 35.44
CA ALA A 286 -10.98 -14.32 34.34
C ALA A 286 -10.74 -12.82 34.12
N ALA A 287 -10.64 -12.03 35.20
CA ALA A 287 -10.33 -10.61 35.11
C ALA A 287 -8.95 -10.32 34.49
N ARG A 288 -7.95 -11.17 34.76
CA ARG A 288 -6.63 -11.06 34.11
C ARG A 288 -6.69 -11.49 32.65
N GLN A 289 -7.39 -12.59 32.37
CA GLN A 289 -7.55 -13.12 31.02
C GLN A 289 -8.31 -12.16 30.10
N LEU A 290 -9.24 -11.35 30.63
CA LEU A 290 -10.00 -10.37 29.84
C LEU A 290 -9.09 -9.49 28.97
N PHE A 291 -7.96 -9.04 29.53
CA PHE A 291 -6.99 -8.19 28.84
C PHE A 291 -5.83 -8.96 28.17
N ASP A 292 -5.79 -10.30 28.22
CA ASP A 292 -4.83 -11.13 27.46
C ASP A 292 -5.29 -11.29 25.99
N PHE A 293 -5.49 -10.16 25.33
CA PHE A 293 -5.91 -10.05 23.94
C PHE A 293 -5.17 -8.88 23.29
N SER A 294 -4.67 -9.07 22.08
CA SER A 294 -3.73 -8.14 21.44
C SER A 294 -4.05 -7.92 19.96
N VAL A 295 -4.15 -6.64 19.59
CA VAL A 295 -4.40 -6.18 18.22
C VAL A 295 -3.25 -5.28 17.79
N VAL A 296 -2.73 -5.49 16.58
CA VAL A 296 -1.64 -4.68 16.04
C VAL A 296 -1.90 -4.16 14.65
N ASP A 297 -1.49 -2.92 14.40
CA ASP A 297 -1.26 -2.40 13.05
C ASP A 297 0.26 -2.14 12.86
N PRO A 298 0.97 -2.92 12.02
CA PRO A 298 2.41 -2.80 11.85
C PRO A 298 2.84 -1.68 10.90
N ALA A 299 1.88 -0.94 10.33
CA ALA A 299 2.09 0.27 9.55
C ALA A 299 0.95 1.25 9.85
N MET A 300 0.83 1.63 11.13
CA MET A 300 -0.41 2.20 11.67
C MET A 300 -0.80 3.58 11.12
N GLY A 301 0.16 4.34 10.55
CA GLY A 301 -0.11 5.67 10.05
C GLY A 301 -0.79 6.53 11.12
N SER A 302 -1.98 7.03 10.79
CA SER A 302 -2.81 7.84 11.70
C SER A 302 -3.59 7.07 12.78
N ALA A 303 -3.40 5.75 12.90
CA ALA A 303 -4.14 4.86 13.81
C ALA A 303 -5.66 4.76 13.54
N HIS A 304 -6.10 4.98 12.29
CA HIS A 304 -7.52 4.84 11.95
C HIS A 304 -8.06 3.42 12.18
N PHE A 305 -7.26 2.38 11.88
CA PHE A 305 -7.60 0.99 12.19
C PHE A 305 -7.63 0.72 13.71
N LEU A 306 -6.65 1.26 14.44
CA LEU A 306 -6.53 1.05 15.89
C LEU A 306 -7.64 1.74 16.68
N THR A 307 -8.06 2.95 16.26
CA THR A 307 -9.22 3.65 16.84
C THR A 307 -10.51 2.87 16.62
N GLY A 308 -10.77 2.38 15.42
CA GLY A 308 -11.91 1.51 15.14
C GLY A 308 -11.86 0.19 15.93
N ALA A 309 -10.67 -0.39 16.12
CA ALA A 309 -10.49 -1.59 16.94
C ALA A 309 -10.80 -1.31 18.41
N LEU A 310 -10.32 -0.18 18.94
CA LEU A 310 -10.58 0.27 20.30
C LEU A 310 -12.09 0.46 20.56
N ASP A 311 -12.80 1.11 19.63
CA ASP A 311 -14.26 1.28 19.71
C ASP A 311 -14.97 -0.06 19.81
N LEU A 312 -14.72 -0.96 18.84
CA LEU A 312 -15.36 -2.27 18.77
C LEU A 312 -15.07 -3.12 20.01
N MET A 313 -13.82 -3.13 20.48
CA MET A 313 -13.43 -3.86 21.69
C MET A 313 -14.12 -3.29 22.93
N THR A 314 -14.19 -1.97 23.07
CA THR A 314 -14.85 -1.31 24.20
C THR A 314 -16.31 -1.71 24.27
N ASP A 315 -17.05 -1.61 23.15
CA ASP A 315 -18.47 -1.93 23.10
C ASP A 315 -18.74 -3.41 23.46
N LYS A 316 -17.96 -4.33 22.90
CA LYS A 316 -18.11 -5.77 23.17
C LYS A 316 -17.72 -6.15 24.61
N ILE A 317 -16.64 -5.58 25.14
CA ILE A 317 -16.20 -5.87 26.51
C ILE A 317 -17.15 -5.24 27.53
N ALA A 318 -17.65 -4.03 27.29
CA ALA A 318 -18.66 -3.40 28.15
C ALA A 318 -19.92 -4.29 28.23
N LYS A 319 -20.46 -4.70 27.07
CA LYS A 319 -21.60 -5.62 27.01
C LYS A 319 -21.32 -6.93 27.73
N PHE A 320 -20.13 -7.50 27.54
CA PHE A 320 -19.73 -8.72 28.24
C PHE A 320 -19.70 -8.56 29.76
N LEU A 321 -19.20 -7.44 30.28
CA LEU A 321 -19.13 -7.17 31.72
C LEU A 321 -20.51 -6.94 32.35
N ASP A 322 -21.48 -6.43 31.59
CA ASP A 322 -22.88 -6.34 32.02
C ASP A 322 -23.50 -7.74 32.19
N GLU A 323 -23.18 -8.67 31.28
CA GLU A 323 -23.69 -10.05 31.31
C GLU A 323 -22.90 -10.97 32.26
N THR A 324 -21.60 -10.72 32.42
CA THR A 324 -20.66 -11.49 33.24
C THR A 324 -19.86 -10.55 34.15
N PRO A 325 -20.41 -10.14 35.31
CA PRO A 325 -19.74 -9.21 36.20
C PRO A 325 -18.44 -9.77 36.77
N LEU A 326 -17.34 -9.03 36.62
CA LEU A 326 -16.04 -9.36 37.19
C LEU A 326 -15.66 -8.35 38.28
N PRO A 327 -15.71 -8.72 39.58
CA PRO A 327 -15.49 -7.79 40.69
C PRO A 327 -14.15 -7.05 40.64
N ALA A 328 -13.07 -7.73 40.23
CA ALA A 328 -11.74 -7.12 40.12
C ALA A 328 -11.67 -6.01 39.06
N ILE A 329 -12.45 -6.13 37.97
CA ILE A 329 -12.54 -5.07 36.95
C ILE A 329 -13.33 -3.88 37.52
N ARG A 330 -14.40 -4.14 38.28
CA ARG A 330 -15.16 -3.06 38.91
C ARG A 330 -14.28 -2.25 39.87
N THR A 331 -13.53 -2.93 40.75
CA THR A 331 -12.57 -2.28 41.66
C THR A 331 -11.54 -1.44 40.91
N LEU A 332 -11.02 -1.94 39.78
CA LEU A 332 -10.08 -1.22 38.94
C LEU A 332 -10.69 0.06 38.34
N LEU A 333 -11.95 0.00 37.86
CA LEU A 333 -12.67 1.17 37.34
C LEU A 333 -12.96 2.19 38.43
N ASP A 334 -13.37 1.74 39.62
CA ASP A 334 -13.66 2.64 40.74
C ASP A 334 -12.38 3.33 41.25
N ALA A 335 -11.24 2.64 41.29
CA ALA A 335 -9.94 3.24 41.62
C ALA A 335 -9.44 4.29 40.59
N LEU A 336 -9.89 4.22 39.34
CA LEU A 336 -9.63 5.26 38.34
C LEU A 336 -10.46 6.51 38.59
N LYS A 337 -11.71 6.37 39.06
CA LYS A 337 -12.59 7.50 39.39
C LYS A 337 -12.05 8.30 40.58
N GLU A 338 -11.46 7.62 41.56
CA GLU A 338 -10.85 8.27 42.73
C GLU A 338 -9.62 9.14 42.38
N GLY A 339 -9.03 8.98 41.20
CA GLY A 339 -7.89 9.77 40.74
C GLY A 339 -8.22 11.21 40.32
N ASP A 340 -9.51 11.59 40.27
CA ASP A 340 -9.99 12.92 39.92
C ASP A 340 -9.81 13.94 41.06
N HIS A 341 -8.58 14.17 41.48
CA HIS A 341 -8.29 15.18 42.51
C HIS A 341 -8.22 16.61 41.95
N ALA A 342 -8.24 16.78 40.62
CA ALA A 342 -8.04 18.09 39.97
C ALA A 342 -9.34 18.78 39.52
N SER A 343 -10.44 18.04 39.33
CA SER A 343 -11.71 18.61 38.88
C SER A 343 -12.64 18.81 40.09
N GLY A 344 -12.69 20.01 40.64
CA GLY A 344 -13.62 20.37 41.72
C GLY A 344 -15.12 20.32 41.36
N GLY A 345 -15.57 19.41 40.50
CA GLY A 345 -16.97 19.29 40.08
C GLY A 345 -17.34 17.83 39.80
N GLY A 346 -18.39 17.34 40.47
CA GLY A 346 -18.92 15.97 40.37
C GLY A 346 -19.42 15.57 38.98
N ARG A 347 -18.51 15.45 38.00
CA ARG A 347 -18.78 14.88 36.68
C ARG A 347 -18.95 13.37 36.80
N VAL A 348 -20.01 12.85 36.21
CA VAL A 348 -20.29 11.41 36.15
C VAL A 348 -19.47 10.79 35.03
N TYR A 349 -18.54 9.90 35.37
CA TYR A 349 -17.80 9.09 34.41
C TYR A 349 -18.65 7.93 33.92
N ARG A 350 -18.68 7.69 32.61
CA ARG A 350 -19.21 6.43 32.09
C ARG A 350 -18.13 5.37 32.24
N ASP A 351 -18.49 4.21 32.77
CA ASP A 351 -17.56 3.08 32.91
C ASP A 351 -16.94 2.67 31.57
N ALA A 352 -17.67 2.87 30.46
CA ALA A 352 -17.17 2.65 29.10
C ALA A 352 -15.95 3.52 28.75
N ASP A 353 -15.88 4.79 29.19
CA ASP A 353 -14.78 5.70 28.89
C ASP A 353 -13.50 5.26 29.63
N LEU A 354 -13.65 4.82 30.89
CA LEU A 354 -12.56 4.25 31.69
C LEU A 354 -12.09 2.89 31.17
N LEU A 355 -13.03 2.04 30.76
CA LEU A 355 -12.73 0.73 30.15
C LEU A 355 -11.96 0.91 28.84
N ARG A 356 -12.39 1.85 28.00
CA ARG A 356 -11.71 2.19 26.75
C ARG A 356 -10.24 2.53 26.99
N ARG A 357 -9.95 3.37 27.99
CA ARG A 357 -8.58 3.71 28.38
C ARG A 357 -7.74 2.48 28.76
N LEU A 358 -8.32 1.53 29.50
CA LEU A 358 -7.64 0.29 29.89
C LEU A 358 -7.35 -0.63 28.72
N ILE A 359 -8.32 -0.77 27.80
CA ILE A 359 -8.17 -1.55 26.57
C ILE A 359 -7.06 -0.96 25.70
N LEU A 360 -7.05 0.37 25.51
CA LEU A 360 -6.01 1.05 24.77
C LEU A 360 -4.61 0.71 25.31
N LYS A 361 -4.42 0.81 26.63
CA LYS A 361 -3.11 0.57 27.25
C LYS A 361 -2.68 -0.90 27.25
N ARG A 362 -3.62 -1.86 27.26
CA ARG A 362 -3.31 -3.29 27.46
C ARG A 362 -3.42 -4.14 26.20
N CYS A 363 -4.19 -3.71 25.20
CA CYS A 363 -4.57 -4.57 24.08
C CYS A 363 -4.25 -3.99 22.70
N ILE A 364 -4.07 -2.67 22.58
CA ILE A 364 -3.85 -2.00 21.30
C ILE A 364 -2.35 -1.73 21.11
N TYR A 365 -1.82 -2.13 19.95
CA TYR A 365 -0.41 -1.98 19.59
C TYR A 365 -0.27 -1.42 18.18
N GLY A 366 0.81 -0.70 17.92
CA GLY A 366 1.07 -0.16 16.60
C GLY A 366 2.54 0.15 16.36
N VAL A 367 2.95 0.05 15.10
CA VAL A 367 4.31 0.37 14.67
C VAL A 367 4.23 1.28 13.45
N ASP A 368 5.10 2.29 13.42
CA ASP A 368 5.33 3.08 12.23
C ASP A 368 6.81 3.46 12.10
N LEU A 369 7.29 3.59 10.86
CA LEU A 369 8.65 4.02 10.58
C LEU A 369 8.87 5.49 10.96
N SER A 370 7.84 6.32 10.76
CA SER A 370 7.88 7.76 10.96
C SER A 370 7.59 8.14 12.42
N PRO A 371 8.52 8.81 13.12
CA PRO A 371 8.25 9.35 14.46
C PRO A 371 7.03 10.26 14.51
N MET A 372 6.80 11.02 13.43
CA MET A 372 5.66 11.92 13.32
C MET A 372 4.33 11.15 13.19
N ALA A 373 4.30 10.04 12.46
CA ALA A 373 3.11 9.20 12.35
C ALA A 373 2.75 8.56 13.70
N VAL A 374 3.76 8.09 14.45
CA VAL A 374 3.54 7.55 15.81
C VAL A 374 2.89 8.57 16.75
N GLU A 375 3.29 9.84 16.67
CA GLU A 375 2.63 10.87 17.49
C GLU A 375 1.23 11.24 17.00
N VAL A 376 1.00 11.27 15.69
CA VAL A 376 -0.35 11.43 15.15
C VAL A 376 -1.27 10.30 15.63
N ALA A 377 -0.75 9.07 15.66
CA ALA A 377 -1.44 7.91 16.21
C ALA A 377 -1.71 8.07 17.72
N ASN A 378 -0.72 8.51 18.51
CA ASN A 378 -0.90 8.81 19.95
C ASN A 378 -2.03 9.81 20.16
N ILE A 379 -2.02 10.92 19.43
CA ILE A 379 -3.05 11.96 19.54
C ILE A 379 -4.41 11.39 19.17
N SER A 380 -4.52 10.68 18.05
CA SER A 380 -5.80 10.12 17.60
C SER A 380 -6.39 9.15 18.63
N LEU A 381 -5.56 8.29 19.22
CA LEU A 381 -5.98 7.35 20.25
C LEU A 381 -6.30 8.05 21.59
N TRP A 382 -5.54 9.08 21.96
CA TRP A 382 -5.84 9.90 23.14
C TRP A 382 -7.16 10.65 23.02
N LEU A 383 -7.43 11.26 21.85
CA LEU A 383 -8.72 11.91 21.58
C LEU A 383 -9.86 10.89 21.62
N ALA A 384 -9.61 9.65 21.19
CA ALA A 384 -10.60 8.58 21.21
C ALA A 384 -10.87 8.02 22.62
N SER A 385 -9.89 8.09 23.52
CA SER A 385 -9.94 7.52 24.87
C SER A 385 -9.83 8.56 25.99
N PHE A 386 -10.12 9.82 25.70
CA PHE A 386 -9.92 10.90 26.67
C PHE A 386 -10.90 10.77 27.83
N VAL A 387 -10.40 10.98 29.04
CA VAL A 387 -11.21 11.05 30.26
C VAL A 387 -10.84 12.33 31.00
N PRO A 388 -11.75 13.31 31.12
CA PRO A 388 -11.49 14.55 31.85
C PRO A 388 -11.00 14.28 33.28
N GLY A 389 -10.02 15.07 33.74
CA GLY A 389 -9.43 14.96 35.08
C GLY A 389 -8.29 13.93 35.21
N LEU A 390 -8.14 13.01 34.24
CA LEU A 390 -7.03 12.06 34.19
C LEU A 390 -5.95 12.51 33.21
N SER A 391 -4.68 12.18 33.53
CA SER A 391 -3.57 12.36 32.59
C SER A 391 -3.73 11.46 31.36
N LEU A 392 -3.17 11.85 30.22
CA LEU A 392 -3.15 10.99 29.03
C LEU A 392 -2.39 9.69 29.31
N ALA A 393 -2.92 8.56 28.82
CA ALA A 393 -2.30 7.26 29.02
C ALA A 393 -0.92 7.22 28.36
N TYR A 394 0.07 6.65 29.03
CA TYR A 394 1.39 6.46 28.44
C TYR A 394 1.35 5.29 27.46
N LEU A 395 1.51 5.58 26.16
CA LEU A 395 1.43 4.60 25.08
C LEU A 395 2.78 4.19 24.50
N GLY A 396 3.91 4.62 25.09
CA GLY A 396 5.25 4.33 24.55
C GLY A 396 5.61 2.83 24.54
N SER A 397 4.96 2.01 25.36
CA SER A 397 5.05 0.54 25.32
C SER A 397 4.20 -0.11 24.22
N ASN A 398 3.24 0.62 23.66
CA ASN A 398 2.20 0.11 22.78
C ASN A 398 2.40 0.59 21.34
N LEU A 399 2.72 1.88 21.17
CA LEU A 399 3.00 2.51 19.90
C LEU A 399 4.50 2.75 19.78
N LYS A 400 5.13 2.15 18.77
CA LYS A 400 6.58 2.16 18.61
C LYS A 400 7.02 2.76 17.29
N VAL A 401 8.12 3.50 17.34
CA VAL A 401 8.85 3.96 16.15
C VAL A 401 9.82 2.86 15.74
N GLY A 402 9.73 2.38 14.49
CA GLY A 402 10.70 1.43 13.96
C GLY A 402 10.34 0.85 12.60
N ASN A 403 11.30 0.18 11.98
CA ASN A 403 11.09 -0.49 10.71
C ASN A 403 10.48 -1.88 10.94
N ALA A 404 9.15 -1.99 10.86
CA ALA A 404 8.40 -3.24 11.03
C ALA A 404 8.91 -4.42 10.17
N LEU A 405 9.63 -4.14 9.07
CA LEU A 405 10.15 -5.13 8.13
C LEU A 405 11.62 -5.52 8.37
N ILE A 406 12.39 -4.77 9.16
CA ILE A 406 13.81 -5.07 9.41
C ILE A 406 14.02 -5.32 10.88
N GLY A 407 14.50 -6.51 11.24
CA GLY A 407 14.67 -6.95 12.61
C GLY A 407 14.17 -8.39 12.81
N ALA A 408 14.15 -8.83 14.06
CA ALA A 408 13.70 -10.18 14.42
C ALA A 408 12.17 -10.25 14.41
N SER A 409 11.59 -11.25 13.75
CA SER A 409 10.14 -11.35 13.48
C SER A 409 9.32 -11.96 14.60
N ASP A 410 9.79 -13.05 15.17
CA ASP A 410 9.01 -13.90 16.06
C ASP A 410 9.94 -14.71 16.98
N ALA A 411 9.34 -15.55 17.82
CA ALA A 411 10.07 -16.41 18.72
C ALA A 411 10.92 -17.45 17.99
N ASP A 412 10.47 -18.01 16.86
CA ASP A 412 11.23 -19.02 16.10
C ASP A 412 12.52 -18.43 15.54
N ALA A 413 12.50 -17.18 15.09
CA ALA A 413 13.71 -16.44 14.73
C ALA A 413 14.70 -16.36 15.91
N LEU A 414 14.24 -16.24 17.16
CA LEU A 414 15.11 -16.33 18.34
C LEU A 414 15.61 -17.76 18.59
N ARG A 415 14.77 -18.78 18.34
CA ARG A 415 15.14 -20.20 18.50
C ARG A 415 16.23 -20.61 17.53
N GLU A 416 16.15 -20.15 16.28
CA GLU A 416 17.16 -20.40 15.25
C GLU A 416 18.53 -19.80 15.62
N MET A 417 18.57 -18.70 16.38
CA MET A 417 19.82 -18.07 16.82
C MET A 417 20.56 -18.85 17.89
N SER A 418 19.82 -19.41 18.85
CA SER A 418 20.41 -20.27 19.88
C SER A 418 19.31 -21.02 20.65
N PRO A 419 19.53 -22.30 20.99
CA PRO A 419 18.73 -22.99 22.00
C PRO A 419 18.68 -22.26 23.36
N LEU A 420 19.59 -21.32 23.62
CA LEU A 420 19.55 -20.50 24.83
C LEU A 420 18.28 -19.63 24.92
N PHE A 421 17.66 -19.26 23.79
CA PHE A 421 16.41 -18.50 23.75
C PHE A 421 15.14 -19.36 23.89
N THR A 422 15.23 -20.69 23.94
CA THR A 422 14.07 -21.60 24.04
C THR A 422 13.74 -22.07 25.45
N SER A 423 14.73 -22.15 26.34
CA SER A 423 14.59 -22.83 27.63
C SER A 423 13.92 -21.96 28.70
N LYS A 424 12.58 -21.91 28.75
CA LYS A 424 11.89 -21.37 29.95
C LYS A 424 12.27 -22.14 31.22
N GLU A 425 12.66 -23.41 31.07
CA GLU A 425 12.99 -24.36 32.13
C GLU A 425 14.46 -24.35 32.58
N SER A 426 15.38 -23.63 31.90
CA SER A 426 16.76 -23.52 32.36
C SER A 426 16.98 -22.27 33.21
N ASN A 427 17.93 -22.36 34.15
CA ASN A 427 18.38 -21.22 34.94
C ASN A 427 19.42 -20.35 34.17
N SER A 428 19.39 -20.36 32.83
CA SER A 428 20.34 -19.62 32.01
C SER A 428 20.17 -18.10 32.15
N PRO A 429 21.24 -17.31 31.90
CA PRO A 429 21.16 -15.84 31.90
C PRO A 429 20.10 -15.28 30.92
N VAL A 430 19.90 -15.94 29.77
CA VAL A 430 18.89 -15.53 28.76
C VAL A 430 17.48 -15.74 29.29
N SER A 431 17.19 -16.92 29.85
CA SER A 431 15.89 -17.23 30.44
C SER A 431 15.56 -16.30 31.62
N GLN A 432 16.56 -15.95 32.44
CA GLN A 432 16.40 -14.95 33.50
C GLN A 432 16.12 -13.55 32.94
N ALA A 433 16.81 -13.13 31.87
CA ALA A 433 16.56 -11.84 31.22
C ALA A 433 15.15 -11.76 30.63
N ILE A 434 14.68 -12.82 29.97
CA ILE A 434 13.31 -12.89 29.42
C ILE A 434 12.27 -12.81 30.55
N ARG A 435 12.42 -13.60 31.63
CA ARG A 435 11.49 -13.55 32.78
C ARG A 435 11.46 -12.17 33.44
N ARG A 436 12.63 -11.53 33.58
CA ARG A 436 12.72 -10.16 34.10
C ARG A 436 12.03 -9.17 33.18
N ALA A 437 12.29 -9.23 31.88
CA ALA A 437 11.66 -8.35 30.89
C ALA A 437 10.13 -8.51 30.89
N GLU A 438 9.62 -9.74 30.92
CA GLU A 438 8.19 -10.02 31.02
C GLU A 438 7.58 -9.43 32.31
N ALA A 439 8.23 -9.64 33.46
CA ALA A 439 7.77 -9.09 34.74
C ALA A 439 7.74 -7.56 34.74
N THR A 440 8.81 -6.90 34.29
CA THR A 440 8.89 -5.43 34.20
C THR A 440 7.87 -4.87 33.20
N ALA A 441 7.64 -5.56 32.07
CA ALA A 441 6.62 -5.15 31.10
C ALA A 441 5.20 -5.26 31.67
N ARG A 442 4.92 -6.28 32.49
CA ARG A 442 3.63 -6.44 33.18
C ARG A 442 3.42 -5.32 34.20
N GLU A 443 4.44 -5.00 35.01
CA GLU A 443 4.39 -3.87 35.93
C GLU A 443 4.09 -2.55 35.21
N LEU A 444 4.72 -2.31 34.05
CA LEU A 444 4.49 -1.11 33.24
C LEU A 444 3.04 -1.02 32.74
N ALA A 445 2.47 -2.13 32.25
CA ALA A 445 1.09 -2.18 31.76
C ALA A 445 0.03 -2.02 32.86
N GLU A 446 0.38 -2.30 34.11
CA GLU A 446 -0.51 -2.18 35.28
C GLU A 446 -0.56 -0.76 35.87
N ILE A 447 0.38 0.13 35.54
CA ILE A 447 0.35 1.52 36.02
C ILE A 447 -0.91 2.24 35.45
N PRO A 448 -1.76 2.88 36.27
CA PRO A 448 -2.99 3.52 35.78
C PRO A 448 -2.82 4.80 34.95
N ASP A 449 -1.69 5.50 35.10
CA ASP A 449 -1.37 6.80 34.49
C ASP A 449 -2.41 7.90 34.79
N ARG A 450 -2.94 7.95 36.01
CA ARG A 450 -3.94 8.95 36.45
C ARG A 450 -3.33 10.34 36.56
N THR A 451 -2.09 10.43 37.04
CA THR A 451 -1.38 11.70 37.28
C THR A 451 -0.09 11.80 36.46
N PRO A 452 0.46 13.02 36.28
CA PRO A 452 1.74 13.21 35.62
C PRO A 452 2.90 12.43 36.27
N GLU A 453 2.87 12.21 37.59
CA GLU A 453 3.84 11.41 38.33
C GLU A 453 3.76 9.93 37.95
N GLU A 454 2.55 9.39 37.79
CA GLU A 454 2.35 8.01 37.33
C GLU A 454 2.84 7.84 35.89
N VAL A 455 2.60 8.82 35.01
CA VAL A 455 3.16 8.82 33.64
C VAL A 455 4.69 8.83 33.67
N LYS A 456 5.32 9.63 34.53
CA LYS A 456 6.79 9.63 34.72
C LYS A 456 7.29 8.28 35.25
N ARG A 457 6.53 7.60 36.11
CA ARG A 457 6.83 6.23 36.59
C ARG A 457 6.76 5.22 35.45
N SER A 458 5.76 5.31 34.57
CA SER A 458 5.67 4.49 33.35
C SER A 458 6.89 4.70 32.44
N GLN A 459 7.30 5.95 32.20
CA GLN A 459 8.53 6.24 31.44
C GLN A 459 9.79 5.67 32.10
N ALA A 460 9.89 5.74 33.43
CA ALA A 460 11.02 5.16 34.16
C ALA A 460 11.06 3.64 34.06
N LYS A 461 9.90 2.96 34.15
CA LYS A 461 9.80 1.52 33.97
C LYS A 461 10.07 1.07 32.55
N GLU A 462 9.70 1.86 31.54
CA GLU A 462 10.09 1.57 30.16
C GLU A 462 11.62 1.65 29.97
N ARG A 463 12.30 2.60 30.62
CA ARG A 463 13.78 2.66 30.63
C ARG A 463 14.39 1.43 31.29
N GLU A 464 13.87 1.01 32.46
CA GLU A 464 14.33 -0.20 33.14
C GLU A 464 14.15 -1.45 32.26
N LEU A 465 13.01 -1.57 31.58
CA LEU A 465 12.74 -2.67 30.65
C LEU A 465 13.75 -2.68 29.49
N ARG A 466 14.04 -1.52 28.90
CA ARG A 466 15.04 -1.37 27.83
C ARG A 466 16.44 -1.77 28.30
N GLU A 467 16.84 -1.37 29.50
CA GLU A 467 18.12 -1.76 30.10
C GLU A 467 18.20 -3.27 30.34
N ALA A 468 17.12 -3.89 30.83
CA ALA A 468 17.04 -5.33 31.03
C ALA A 468 17.15 -6.13 29.71
N MET A 469 16.65 -5.58 28.60
CA MET A 469 16.69 -6.23 27.27
C MET A 469 17.91 -5.86 26.44
N ALA A 470 18.72 -4.87 26.84
CA ALA A 470 19.91 -4.46 26.10
C ALA A 470 20.91 -5.60 25.78
N PRO A 471 21.12 -6.62 26.64
CA PRO A 471 21.89 -7.82 26.29
C PRO A 471 21.34 -8.58 25.09
N LEU A 472 20.02 -8.80 25.07
CA LEU A 472 19.34 -9.53 24.01
C LEU A 472 19.38 -8.71 22.70
N ALA A 473 19.18 -7.38 22.80
CA ALA A 473 19.24 -6.48 21.66
C ALA A 473 20.60 -6.55 20.94
N ARG A 474 21.72 -6.63 21.65
CA ARG A 474 23.05 -6.80 21.03
C ARG A 474 23.15 -8.05 20.15
N CYS A 475 22.59 -9.17 20.61
CA CYS A 475 22.57 -10.41 19.84
C CYS A 475 21.72 -10.26 18.57
N LEU A 476 20.54 -9.65 18.69
CA LEU A 476 19.64 -9.47 17.55
C LEU A 476 20.17 -8.45 16.54
N ASP A 477 20.81 -7.37 17.00
CA ASP A 477 21.50 -6.40 16.16
C ASP A 477 22.55 -7.10 15.30
N LEU A 478 23.43 -7.89 15.91
CA LEU A 478 24.46 -8.66 15.19
C LEU A 478 23.83 -9.63 14.18
N PHE A 479 22.82 -10.39 14.60
CA PHE A 479 22.18 -11.38 13.73
C PHE A 479 21.50 -10.75 12.50
N CYS A 480 20.81 -9.63 12.70
CA CYS A 480 20.11 -8.90 11.65
C CYS A 480 21.05 -8.05 10.78
N ALA A 481 22.26 -7.73 11.26
CA ALA A 481 23.23 -6.94 10.51
C ALA A 481 24.01 -7.73 9.45
N GLU A 482 24.14 -9.05 9.58
CA GLU A 482 24.91 -9.85 8.62
C GLU A 482 24.35 -9.78 7.18
N PRO A 483 23.03 -9.94 6.93
CA PRO A 483 22.47 -9.74 5.58
C PRO A 483 22.69 -8.32 5.02
N LEU A 484 23.06 -7.36 5.85
CA LEU A 484 23.31 -5.96 5.49
C LEU A 484 24.82 -5.66 5.30
N GLY A 485 25.65 -6.70 5.17
CA GLY A 485 27.08 -6.58 4.87
C GLY A 485 27.99 -6.50 6.10
N VAL A 486 27.49 -6.84 7.30
CA VAL A 486 28.33 -7.03 8.50
C VAL A 486 28.75 -8.49 8.61
N GLU A 487 29.65 -8.90 7.71
CA GLU A 487 30.14 -10.29 7.62
C GLU A 487 30.72 -10.80 8.95
N GLY A 488 30.35 -12.02 9.35
CA GLY A 488 30.82 -12.65 10.58
C GLY A 488 30.00 -12.29 11.82
N ALA A 489 28.99 -11.42 11.70
CA ALA A 489 28.18 -11.01 12.85
C ALA A 489 27.33 -12.17 13.43
N ARG A 490 26.78 -13.07 12.60
CA ARG A 490 26.06 -14.26 13.12
C ARG A 490 26.99 -15.24 13.78
N TYR A 491 28.11 -15.53 13.12
CA TYR A 491 29.13 -16.42 13.66
C TYR A 491 29.62 -15.97 15.04
N LEU A 492 29.76 -14.66 15.26
CA LEU A 492 30.11 -14.11 16.59
C LEU A 492 29.02 -14.40 17.64
N VAL A 493 27.74 -14.26 17.29
CA VAL A 493 26.63 -14.58 18.20
C VAL A 493 26.60 -16.08 18.51
N GLU A 494 26.80 -16.92 17.51
CA GLU A 494 26.79 -18.39 17.66
C GLU A 494 27.96 -18.91 18.51
N THR A 495 29.14 -18.31 18.38
CA THR A 495 30.37 -18.79 19.04
C THR A 495 30.68 -18.10 20.37
N GLU A 496 30.25 -16.85 20.56
CA GLU A 496 30.60 -16.03 21.72
C GLU A 496 29.37 -15.40 22.42
N ALA A 497 28.20 -16.05 22.36
CA ALA A 497 26.93 -15.56 22.92
C ALA A 497 27.07 -14.98 24.34
N GLU A 498 27.77 -15.65 25.25
CA GLU A 498 27.97 -15.18 26.64
C GLU A 498 28.74 -13.85 26.72
N ARG A 499 29.73 -13.65 25.85
CA ARG A 499 30.53 -12.41 25.79
C ARG A 499 29.73 -11.28 25.15
N VAL A 500 28.90 -11.58 24.15
CA VAL A 500 27.96 -10.63 23.55
C VAL A 500 26.91 -10.19 24.58
N LEU A 501 26.29 -11.14 25.28
CA LEU A 501 25.29 -10.89 26.33
C LEU A 501 25.88 -10.09 27.49
N SER A 502 27.09 -10.41 27.95
CA SER A 502 27.75 -9.64 29.02
C SER A 502 28.34 -8.31 28.55
N GLY A 503 28.39 -8.05 27.24
CA GLY A 503 29.01 -6.86 26.66
C GLY A 503 30.54 -6.83 26.77
N LYS A 504 31.18 -7.96 27.11
CA LYS A 504 32.63 -8.09 27.34
C LYS A 504 33.38 -8.53 26.08
N LEU A 505 33.11 -7.84 24.96
CA LEU A 505 33.80 -8.03 23.68
C LEU A 505 35.09 -7.20 23.63
N LYS A 506 36.07 -7.65 22.83
CA LYS A 506 37.36 -6.97 22.61
C LYS A 506 37.81 -7.15 21.16
N GLY A 507 38.66 -6.25 20.67
CA GLY A 507 39.23 -6.33 19.31
C GLY A 507 38.14 -6.34 18.23
N ASP A 508 38.33 -7.18 17.23
CA ASP A 508 37.45 -7.28 16.05
C ASP A 508 35.99 -7.58 16.39
N ALA A 509 35.73 -8.35 17.45
CA ALA A 509 34.37 -8.66 17.91
C ALA A 509 33.61 -7.41 18.40
N MET A 510 34.32 -6.46 19.03
CA MET A 510 33.72 -5.19 19.45
C MET A 510 33.42 -4.30 18.24
N GLU A 511 34.30 -4.27 17.25
CA GLU A 511 34.09 -3.53 16.00
C GLU A 511 32.89 -4.07 15.22
N LEU A 512 32.73 -5.40 15.15
CA LEU A 512 31.55 -6.02 14.55
C LEU A 512 30.25 -5.59 15.26
N LEU A 513 30.23 -5.57 16.59
CA LEU A 513 29.08 -5.09 17.35
C LEU A 513 28.80 -3.61 17.06
N PHE A 514 29.82 -2.75 17.00
CA PHE A 514 29.63 -1.33 16.65
C PHE A 514 29.06 -1.15 15.25
N ARG A 515 29.55 -1.91 14.26
CA ARG A 515 29.01 -1.90 12.90
C ARG A 515 27.56 -2.36 12.87
N ALA A 516 27.22 -3.42 13.59
CA ALA A 516 25.84 -3.91 13.70
C ALA A 516 24.91 -2.89 14.36
N GLN A 517 25.33 -2.28 15.48
CA GLN A 517 24.57 -1.22 16.16
C GLN A 517 24.41 0.03 15.28
N ARG A 518 25.39 0.33 14.42
CA ARG A 518 25.27 1.41 13.44
C ARG A 518 24.20 1.11 12.39
N GLU A 519 24.17 -0.11 11.84
CA GLU A 519 23.11 -0.52 10.92
C GLU A 519 21.74 -0.55 11.62
N SER A 520 21.68 -1.04 12.86
CA SER A 520 20.48 -1.05 13.68
C SER A 520 19.89 0.35 13.86
N LYS A 521 20.70 1.33 14.27
CA LYS A 521 20.27 2.74 14.39
C LYS A 521 19.88 3.35 13.05
N ARG A 522 20.69 3.13 12.00
CA ARG A 522 20.48 3.74 10.68
C ARG A 522 19.20 3.24 10.01
N ARG A 523 18.86 1.97 10.20
CA ARG A 523 17.73 1.29 9.56
C ARG A 523 16.54 1.07 10.49
N GLN A 524 16.67 1.52 11.74
CA GLN A 524 15.68 1.41 12.80
C GLN A 524 15.20 -0.04 12.99
N PHE A 525 16.14 -0.95 13.29
CA PHE A 525 15.78 -2.36 13.51
C PHE A 525 14.67 -2.46 14.55
N PHE A 526 13.64 -3.22 14.20
CA PHE A 526 12.50 -3.49 15.05
C PHE A 526 12.48 -4.96 15.45
N HIS A 527 12.98 -5.24 16.64
CA HIS A 527 12.98 -6.59 17.18
C HIS A 527 11.66 -6.87 17.89
N TRP A 528 10.69 -7.39 17.15
CA TRP A 528 9.31 -7.61 17.61
C TRP A 528 9.21 -8.25 19.01
N PRO A 529 9.98 -9.31 19.35
CA PRO A 529 9.91 -9.89 20.69
C PRO A 529 10.41 -8.99 21.82
N LEU A 530 11.35 -8.09 21.55
CA LEU A 530 11.88 -7.15 22.55
C LEU A 530 10.99 -5.92 22.68
N GLU A 531 10.37 -5.47 21.58
CA GLU A 531 9.53 -4.28 21.60
C GLU A 531 8.14 -4.57 22.21
N PHE A 532 7.63 -5.79 22.04
CA PHE A 532 6.34 -6.26 22.58
C PHE A 532 6.47 -7.54 23.41
N PRO A 533 7.20 -7.50 24.55
CA PRO A 533 7.49 -8.70 25.34
C PRO A 533 6.24 -9.40 25.87
N LEU A 534 5.17 -8.66 26.23
CA LEU A 534 3.90 -9.25 26.68
C LEU A 534 3.20 -10.10 25.61
N VAL A 535 3.47 -9.83 24.33
CA VAL A 535 2.87 -10.54 23.19
C VAL A 535 3.71 -11.74 22.77
N PHE A 536 5.04 -11.65 22.86
CA PHE A 536 5.98 -12.65 22.32
C PHE A 536 6.65 -13.54 23.37
N PHE A 537 6.66 -13.18 24.65
CA PHE A 537 7.23 -14.02 25.72
C PHE A 537 6.19 -14.88 26.47
N ARG A 538 4.89 -14.64 26.23
CA ARG A 538 3.80 -15.54 26.66
C ARG A 538 3.90 -16.92 25.99
N ASP A 539 3.15 -17.89 26.51
CA ASP A 539 3.26 -19.29 26.06
C ASP A 539 2.82 -19.50 24.60
N ASP A 540 1.86 -18.70 24.12
CA ASP A 540 1.42 -18.68 22.73
C ASP A 540 1.75 -17.31 22.11
N PRO A 541 2.95 -17.15 21.52
CA PRO A 541 3.45 -15.87 21.04
C PRO A 541 2.77 -15.41 19.74
N GLY A 542 2.79 -14.09 19.51
CA GLY A 542 2.16 -13.43 18.37
C GLY A 542 0.86 -12.72 18.75
N PHE A 543 0.29 -11.95 17.84
CA PHE A 543 -0.94 -11.18 18.02
C PHE A 543 -2.20 -11.98 17.72
N ASP A 544 -3.28 -11.67 18.43
CA ASP A 544 -4.60 -12.26 18.19
C ASP A 544 -5.19 -11.76 16.88
N VAL A 545 -4.97 -10.48 16.56
CA VAL A 545 -5.44 -9.84 15.32
C VAL A 545 -4.38 -8.88 14.77
N VAL A 546 -4.08 -9.02 13.48
CA VAL A 546 -3.25 -8.07 12.72
C VAL A 546 -4.15 -7.32 11.73
N ILE A 547 -4.14 -5.99 11.79
CA ILE A 547 -4.98 -5.14 10.95
C ILE A 547 -4.13 -4.08 10.23
N GLY A 548 -4.71 -3.40 9.25
CA GLY A 548 -4.10 -2.21 8.66
C GLY A 548 -4.14 -2.15 7.14
N ASN A 549 -3.54 -1.08 6.61
CA ASN A 549 -3.31 -0.87 5.19
C ASN A 549 -1.79 -0.69 4.98
N PRO A 550 -1.07 -1.71 4.47
CA PRO A 550 0.37 -1.59 4.26
C PRO A 550 0.70 -0.57 3.17
N PRO A 551 1.91 -0.01 3.14
CA PRO A 551 2.39 0.80 2.01
C PRO A 551 2.56 -0.05 0.74
N TRP A 552 2.21 0.50 -0.43
CA TRP A 552 2.20 -0.24 -1.71
C TRP A 552 3.36 0.12 -2.65
N ASN A 553 4.29 0.98 -2.21
CA ASN A 553 5.38 1.44 -3.06
C ASN A 553 6.38 0.32 -3.39
N GLU A 554 6.94 0.38 -4.60
CA GLU A 554 8.14 -0.38 -4.96
C GLU A 554 9.30 0.02 -4.03
N VAL A 555 10.09 -0.95 -3.58
CA VAL A 555 11.32 -0.71 -2.81
C VAL A 555 12.41 -0.20 -3.76
N ASN A 556 12.21 0.95 -4.39
CA ASN A 556 13.08 1.53 -5.43
C ASN A 556 13.32 3.03 -5.21
N ILE A 557 14.41 3.58 -5.75
CA ILE A 557 14.64 5.02 -5.80
C ILE A 557 14.48 5.48 -7.25
N GLU A 558 13.45 6.28 -7.50
CA GLU A 558 13.27 6.93 -8.80
C GLU A 558 14.28 8.09 -8.93
N GLU A 559 15.30 7.94 -9.78
CA GLU A 559 16.31 9.00 -10.06
C GLU A 559 15.64 10.35 -10.34
N LEU A 560 14.64 10.35 -11.23
CA LEU A 560 13.90 11.58 -11.56
C LEU A 560 13.14 12.16 -10.37
N GLY A 561 12.62 11.34 -9.46
CA GLY A 561 11.95 11.80 -8.24
C GLY A 561 12.92 12.47 -7.28
N PHE A 562 14.12 11.89 -7.12
CA PHE A 562 15.18 12.49 -6.33
C PHE A 562 15.58 13.87 -6.86
N TYR A 563 15.88 13.98 -8.16
CA TYR A 563 16.27 15.25 -8.77
C TYR A 563 15.11 16.26 -8.85
N ALA A 564 13.85 15.81 -8.95
CA ALA A 564 12.68 16.70 -8.97
C ALA A 564 12.49 17.50 -7.67
N LEU A 565 13.02 17.01 -6.54
CA LEU A 565 13.05 17.77 -5.29
C LEU A 565 14.00 18.98 -5.36
N HIS A 566 14.99 18.94 -6.25
CA HIS A 566 15.96 20.03 -6.45
C HIS A 566 15.59 20.88 -7.67
N ASP A 567 15.02 20.28 -8.71
CA ASP A 567 14.42 20.97 -9.85
C ASP A 567 13.02 20.42 -10.17
N PRO A 568 11.96 21.03 -9.61
CA PRO A 568 10.57 20.66 -9.86
C PRO A 568 10.21 20.56 -11.35
N GLY A 569 10.86 21.36 -12.21
CA GLY A 569 10.59 21.43 -13.63
C GLY A 569 11.09 20.21 -14.42
N ILE A 570 11.98 19.40 -13.84
CA ILE A 570 12.68 18.34 -14.57
C ILE A 570 11.74 17.24 -15.08
N ARG A 571 10.66 16.95 -14.34
CA ARG A 571 9.61 16.00 -14.76
C ARG A 571 8.72 16.54 -15.89
N GLY A 572 8.75 17.85 -16.14
CA GLY A 572 8.02 18.51 -17.24
C GLY A 572 8.76 18.49 -18.58
N LEU A 573 10.06 18.14 -18.59
CA LEU A 573 10.86 18.04 -19.80
C LEU A 573 10.43 16.80 -20.61
N VAL A 574 10.09 16.99 -21.89
CA VAL A 574 9.55 15.91 -22.76
C VAL A 574 10.67 15.01 -23.29
N SER A 575 11.84 15.57 -23.59
CA SER A 575 12.99 14.82 -24.10
C SER A 575 13.85 14.25 -22.99
N GLU A 576 14.17 12.96 -23.08
CA GLU A 576 15.11 12.30 -22.16
C GLU A 576 16.53 12.89 -22.24
N SER A 577 16.96 13.34 -23.42
CA SER A 577 18.25 14.00 -23.59
C SER A 577 18.31 15.36 -22.86
N GLU A 578 17.23 16.13 -22.92
CA GLU A 578 17.12 17.39 -22.17
C GLU A 578 17.11 17.13 -20.67
N ARG A 579 16.37 16.10 -20.21
CA ARG A 579 16.37 15.66 -18.81
C ARG A 579 17.78 15.29 -18.35
N ARG A 580 18.51 14.46 -19.10
CA ARG A 580 19.87 14.05 -18.74
C ARG A 580 20.83 15.24 -18.68
N LYS A 581 20.80 16.14 -19.66
CA LYS A 581 21.58 17.39 -19.65
C LYS A 581 21.25 18.26 -18.43
N ARG A 582 19.98 18.31 -18.02
CA ARG A 582 19.58 19.08 -16.83
C ARG A 582 20.07 18.41 -15.54
N ILE A 583 19.99 17.08 -15.42
CA ILE A 583 20.60 16.33 -14.29
C ILE A 583 22.10 16.63 -14.20
N GLU A 584 22.83 16.55 -15.32
CA GLU A 584 24.27 16.86 -15.36
C GLU A 584 24.58 18.34 -15.03
N ALA A 585 23.67 19.26 -15.37
CA ALA A 585 23.78 20.65 -14.94
C ALA A 585 23.55 20.79 -13.43
N LEU A 586 22.53 20.12 -12.87
CA LEU A 586 22.25 20.11 -11.42
C LEU A 586 23.41 19.51 -10.62
N ASP A 587 24.01 18.42 -11.10
CA ASP A 587 25.17 17.80 -10.46
C ASP A 587 26.40 18.73 -10.45
N ARG A 588 26.53 19.62 -11.44
CA ARG A 588 27.57 20.67 -11.48
C ARG A 588 27.23 21.88 -10.61
N GLU A 589 25.96 22.28 -10.60
CA GLU A 589 25.43 23.40 -9.79
C GLU A 589 25.46 23.07 -8.29
N HIS A 590 25.28 21.81 -7.92
CA HIS A 590 25.24 21.32 -6.54
C HIS A 590 26.24 20.19 -6.30
N PRO A 591 27.53 20.52 -6.04
CA PRO A 591 28.57 19.53 -5.76
C PRO A 591 28.20 18.66 -4.56
N GLY A 592 27.86 17.39 -4.80
CA GLY A 592 27.44 16.44 -3.76
C GLY A 592 26.10 15.76 -4.05
N LEU A 593 25.24 16.39 -4.88
CA LEU A 593 23.90 15.87 -5.17
C LEU A 593 23.93 14.46 -5.78
N ARG A 594 24.82 14.25 -6.77
CA ARG A 594 25.08 12.93 -7.34
C ARG A 594 25.53 11.89 -6.31
N ARG A 595 26.45 12.29 -5.42
CA ARG A 595 26.97 11.40 -4.36
C ARG A 595 25.88 11.04 -3.37
N ASP A 596 24.95 11.95 -3.09
CA ASP A 596 23.81 11.69 -2.22
C ASP A 596 22.80 10.73 -2.85
N PHE A 597 22.54 10.88 -4.16
CA PHE A 597 21.75 9.90 -4.91
C PHE A 597 22.41 8.52 -4.88
N GLU A 598 23.69 8.44 -5.20
CA GLU A 598 24.45 7.18 -5.20
C GLU A 598 24.47 6.53 -3.81
N ARG A 599 24.65 7.32 -2.74
CA ARG A 599 24.59 6.85 -1.35
C ARG A 599 23.23 6.26 -1.03
N LYS A 600 22.13 6.98 -1.32
CA LYS A 600 20.77 6.47 -1.10
C LYS A 600 20.50 5.20 -1.91
N TYR A 601 20.97 5.15 -3.16
CA TYR A 601 20.83 3.98 -4.01
C TYR A 601 21.57 2.77 -3.44
N GLN A 602 22.82 2.93 -3.00
CA GLN A 602 23.57 1.86 -2.34
C GLN A 602 22.90 1.42 -1.04
N ASP A 603 22.37 2.37 -0.25
CA ASP A 603 21.65 2.06 0.99
C ASP A 603 20.40 1.21 0.74
N LEU A 604 19.66 1.48 -0.34
CA LEU A 604 18.53 0.67 -0.77
C LEU A 604 18.96 -0.71 -1.27
N VAL A 605 20.04 -0.79 -2.07
CA VAL A 605 20.58 -2.07 -2.56
C VAL A 605 20.95 -2.97 -1.38
N THR A 606 21.67 -2.44 -0.39
CA THR A 606 22.00 -3.17 0.84
C THR A 606 20.73 -3.56 1.61
N GLN A 607 19.72 -2.69 1.69
CA GLN A 607 18.45 -3.01 2.36
C GLN A 607 17.76 -4.22 1.72
N ARG A 608 17.74 -4.28 0.39
CA ARG A 608 17.11 -5.38 -0.35
C ARG A 608 17.75 -6.73 -0.05
N LEU A 609 19.02 -6.78 0.36
CA LEU A 609 19.67 -8.03 0.78
C LEU A 609 19.03 -8.61 2.05
N PHE A 610 18.54 -7.77 2.96
CA PHE A 610 17.81 -8.23 4.15
C PHE A 610 16.48 -8.88 3.79
N PHE A 611 15.82 -8.45 2.72
CA PHE A 611 14.56 -9.01 2.27
C PHE A 611 14.69 -10.37 1.56
N GLY A 612 15.83 -11.04 1.67
CA GLY A 612 15.99 -12.44 1.27
C GLY A 612 15.82 -13.42 2.43
N ARG A 613 16.08 -14.72 2.14
CA ARG A 613 16.05 -15.81 3.11
C ARG A 613 16.91 -15.56 4.34
N ALA A 614 18.04 -14.90 4.15
CA ALA A 614 18.94 -14.57 5.24
C ALA A 614 18.27 -13.65 6.29
N GLY A 615 17.42 -12.70 5.89
CA GLY A 615 16.67 -11.85 6.85
C GLY A 615 15.29 -12.39 7.23
N GLY A 616 14.99 -13.66 6.95
CA GLY A 616 13.72 -14.31 7.33
C GLY A 616 12.59 -14.16 6.33
N TYR A 617 12.86 -13.73 5.10
CA TYR A 617 11.86 -13.62 4.03
C TYR A 617 12.01 -14.75 3.01
N ASN A 618 10.97 -15.58 2.87
CA ASN A 618 10.96 -16.80 2.09
C ASN A 618 9.74 -16.91 1.16
N ARG A 619 8.79 -15.97 1.21
CA ARG A 619 7.52 -16.04 0.48
C ARG A 619 7.44 -15.08 -0.71
N GLN A 620 8.50 -14.36 -1.01
CA GLN A 620 8.57 -13.48 -2.18
C GLN A 620 8.69 -14.29 -3.47
N GLY A 621 7.96 -13.85 -4.48
CA GLY A 621 8.02 -14.37 -5.83
C GLY A 621 9.07 -13.66 -6.69
N ARG A 622 8.87 -13.71 -8.01
CA ARG A 622 9.73 -13.02 -8.98
C ARG A 622 9.08 -11.69 -9.39
N GLY A 623 9.84 -10.60 -9.42
CA GLY A 623 9.32 -9.31 -9.85
C GLY A 623 10.06 -8.13 -9.21
N ASN A 624 9.53 -6.93 -9.40
CA ASN A 624 9.89 -5.79 -8.56
C ASN A 624 9.40 -6.08 -7.14
N LEU A 625 10.22 -5.78 -6.15
CA LEU A 625 9.86 -5.97 -4.75
C LEU A 625 9.01 -4.79 -4.27
N ASP A 626 7.74 -5.06 -3.99
CA ASP A 626 6.81 -4.08 -3.42
C ASP A 626 6.75 -4.21 -1.90
N LEU A 627 6.60 -3.09 -1.18
CA LEU A 627 6.53 -3.10 0.28
C LEU A 627 5.35 -3.94 0.81
N PHE A 628 4.20 -3.91 0.15
CA PHE A 628 3.02 -4.67 0.59
C PHE A 628 3.29 -6.19 0.58
N GLU A 629 4.16 -6.70 -0.31
CA GLU A 629 4.52 -8.12 -0.38
C GLU A 629 5.32 -8.54 0.86
N LEU A 630 6.19 -7.66 1.36
CA LEU A 630 6.94 -7.86 2.60
C LEU A 630 6.03 -7.84 3.82
N PHE A 631 5.07 -6.91 3.86
CA PHE A 631 4.06 -6.84 4.93
C PHE A 631 3.14 -8.07 4.92
N CYS A 632 2.75 -8.55 3.75
CA CYS A 632 1.97 -9.77 3.59
C CYS A 632 2.65 -10.98 4.24
N GLU A 633 3.96 -11.14 4.04
CA GLU A 633 4.75 -12.16 4.73
C GLU A 633 4.84 -11.89 6.24
N ARG A 634 5.07 -10.62 6.62
CA ARG A 634 5.14 -10.18 8.02
C ARG A 634 3.87 -10.51 8.80
N TYR A 635 2.69 -10.32 8.24
CA TYR A 635 1.41 -10.65 8.89
C TYR A 635 1.36 -12.11 9.34
N GLY A 636 1.92 -13.02 8.54
CA GLY A 636 2.01 -14.44 8.88
C GLY A 636 2.95 -14.73 10.05
N HIS A 637 4.03 -13.97 10.21
CA HIS A 637 4.93 -14.09 11.37
C HIS A 637 4.32 -13.47 12.64
N LEU A 638 3.54 -12.40 12.49
CA LEU A 638 2.94 -11.67 13.61
C LEU A 638 1.68 -12.34 14.17
N ALA A 639 0.85 -12.97 13.34
CA ALA A 639 -0.38 -13.62 13.81
C ALA A 639 -0.06 -14.92 14.59
N ARG A 640 -0.73 -15.13 15.73
CA ARG A 640 -0.60 -16.35 16.55
C ARG A 640 -0.81 -17.63 15.74
N ALA A 641 0.01 -18.65 16.04
CA ALA A 641 -0.06 -19.95 15.38
C ALA A 641 -0.93 -20.97 16.15
N ASN A 642 -0.75 -21.11 17.47
CA ASN A 642 -1.41 -22.19 18.22
C ASN A 642 -2.88 -21.89 18.53
N ARG A 643 -3.19 -20.65 18.92
CA ARG A 643 -4.54 -20.08 18.86
C ARG A 643 -4.62 -19.24 17.59
N PRO A 644 -5.14 -19.78 16.46
CA PRO A 644 -5.01 -19.17 15.15
C PRO A 644 -5.43 -17.70 15.14
N GLY A 645 -4.46 -16.80 15.01
CA GLY A 645 -4.67 -15.37 14.92
C GLY A 645 -5.39 -15.00 13.62
N ARG A 646 -5.95 -13.80 13.57
CA ARG A 646 -6.69 -13.29 12.41
C ARG A 646 -5.97 -12.11 11.78
N ILE A 647 -6.21 -11.91 10.49
CA ILE A 647 -5.79 -10.73 9.75
C ILE A 647 -7.02 -10.02 9.18
N GLY A 648 -6.99 -8.68 9.13
CA GLY A 648 -7.99 -7.84 8.48
C GLY A 648 -7.32 -6.65 7.79
N VAL A 649 -7.00 -6.80 6.51
CA VAL A 649 -6.07 -5.91 5.81
C VAL A 649 -6.59 -5.43 4.46
N VAL A 650 -6.11 -4.27 4.02
CA VAL A 650 -6.33 -3.73 2.68
C VAL A 650 -5.15 -4.14 1.80
N LEU A 651 -5.39 -4.65 0.59
CA LEU A 651 -4.32 -5.06 -0.32
C LEU A 651 -4.58 -4.60 -1.76
N PRO A 652 -3.52 -4.31 -2.55
CA PRO A 652 -3.68 -4.01 -3.97
C PRO A 652 -4.05 -5.27 -4.76
N ARG A 653 -4.63 -5.09 -5.96
CA ARG A 653 -4.97 -6.20 -6.87
C ARG A 653 -3.79 -7.14 -7.15
N SER A 654 -2.57 -6.61 -7.20
CA SER A 654 -1.34 -7.36 -7.45
C SER A 654 -1.09 -8.45 -6.40
N ALA A 655 -1.59 -8.34 -5.17
CA ALA A 655 -1.52 -9.41 -4.18
C ALA A 655 -2.20 -10.71 -4.68
N PHE A 656 -3.23 -10.58 -5.50
CA PHE A 656 -4.11 -11.67 -5.97
C PHE A 656 -3.80 -12.17 -7.39
N LEU A 657 -2.84 -11.54 -8.10
CA LEU A 657 -2.45 -11.92 -9.47
C LEU A 657 -0.94 -11.90 -9.71
N GLY A 658 -0.23 -10.98 -9.05
CA GLY A 658 1.16 -10.68 -9.34
C GLY A 658 2.08 -11.85 -9.05
N GLU A 659 3.16 -11.95 -9.82
CA GLU A 659 4.19 -12.99 -9.62
C GLU A 659 4.93 -12.83 -8.29
N GLY A 660 5.21 -11.59 -7.85
CA GLY A 660 5.89 -11.28 -6.59
C GLY A 660 5.10 -11.71 -5.34
N ALA A 661 3.77 -11.59 -5.37
CA ALA A 661 2.90 -12.00 -4.26
C ALA A 661 2.52 -13.50 -4.26
N ARG A 662 3.14 -14.35 -5.10
CA ARG A 662 2.75 -15.77 -5.22
C ARG A 662 2.89 -16.54 -3.90
N GLY A 663 4.00 -16.37 -3.17
CA GLY A 663 4.17 -17.08 -1.90
C GLY A 663 3.21 -16.59 -0.81
N PHE A 664 2.82 -15.31 -0.83
CA PHE A 664 1.73 -14.83 0.01
C PHE A 664 0.42 -15.54 -0.30
N ARG A 665 0.03 -15.69 -1.57
CA ARG A 665 -1.22 -16.40 -1.92
C ARG A 665 -1.20 -17.86 -1.48
N ARG A 666 -0.05 -18.54 -1.59
CA ARG A 666 0.12 -19.90 -1.07
C ARG A 666 -0.13 -19.98 0.43
N TRP A 667 0.41 -19.02 1.17
CA TRP A 667 0.16 -18.93 2.60
C TRP A 667 -1.33 -18.61 2.90
N LEU A 668 -1.90 -17.61 2.22
CA LEU A 668 -3.27 -17.15 2.45
C LEU A 668 -4.32 -18.22 2.13
N PHE A 669 -4.16 -19.00 1.07
CA PHE A 669 -5.14 -20.01 0.66
C PHE A 669 -4.76 -21.45 1.01
N GLY A 670 -3.51 -21.68 1.43
CA GLY A 670 -3.01 -23.00 1.83
C GLY A 670 -2.84 -23.17 3.35
N GLU A 671 -2.57 -22.09 4.08
CA GLU A 671 -2.34 -22.12 5.53
C GLU A 671 -3.36 -21.27 6.32
N CYS A 672 -4.26 -20.56 5.62
CA CYS A 672 -5.30 -19.74 6.25
C CYS A 672 -6.70 -20.08 5.74
N THR A 673 -7.70 -19.85 6.59
CA THR A 673 -9.12 -19.90 6.24
C THR A 673 -9.57 -18.47 6.00
N VAL A 674 -9.89 -18.15 4.74
CA VAL A 674 -10.27 -16.80 4.31
C VAL A 674 -11.76 -16.58 4.53
N ALA A 675 -12.11 -15.62 5.39
CA ALA A 675 -13.50 -15.29 5.68
C ALA A 675 -14.14 -14.47 4.55
N THR A 676 -13.41 -13.51 3.99
CA THR A 676 -13.87 -12.70 2.85
C THR A 676 -12.71 -12.10 2.06
N THR A 677 -12.91 -11.97 0.75
CA THR A 677 -12.12 -11.16 -0.18
C THR A 677 -13.05 -10.25 -0.97
N ASP A 678 -13.12 -8.98 -0.63
CA ASP A 678 -14.02 -8.02 -1.26
C ASP A 678 -13.25 -7.11 -2.23
N PHE A 679 -13.59 -7.17 -3.52
CA PHE A 679 -12.93 -6.35 -4.54
C PHE A 679 -13.65 -5.01 -4.78
N LEU A 680 -12.88 -3.94 -4.87
CA LEU A 680 -13.34 -2.56 -5.07
C LEU A 680 -12.72 -1.99 -6.36
N LEU A 681 -13.55 -1.66 -7.35
CA LEU A 681 -13.11 -0.95 -8.55
C LEU A 681 -13.05 0.53 -8.23
N ASN A 682 -11.86 1.14 -8.21
CA ASN A 682 -11.71 2.53 -7.78
C ASN A 682 -12.17 3.59 -8.80
N LYS A 683 -13.27 3.34 -9.52
CA LYS A 683 -13.85 4.27 -10.52
C LYS A 683 -14.11 5.63 -9.89
N LYS A 684 -13.70 6.72 -10.56
CA LYS A 684 -13.86 8.09 -10.03
C LYS A 684 -13.28 8.29 -8.62
N ARG A 685 -12.31 7.45 -8.22
CA ARG A 685 -11.62 7.50 -6.92
C ARG A 685 -12.57 7.40 -5.73
N TRP A 686 -13.67 6.67 -5.89
CA TRP A 686 -14.66 6.59 -4.83
C TRP A 686 -14.10 5.88 -3.60
N ALA A 687 -13.23 4.86 -3.74
CA ALA A 687 -12.72 4.08 -2.62
C ALA A 687 -11.47 4.72 -2.01
N PHE A 688 -10.50 5.09 -2.85
CA PHE A 688 -9.21 5.67 -2.44
C PHE A 688 -8.80 6.78 -3.43
N ASP A 689 -8.14 7.85 -2.97
CA ASP A 689 -7.61 8.91 -3.86
C ASP A 689 -6.32 8.46 -4.58
N MET A 690 -6.47 7.47 -5.45
CA MET A 690 -5.40 6.87 -6.24
C MET A 690 -5.84 6.71 -7.70
N GLU A 691 -5.01 6.06 -8.52
CA GLU A 691 -5.34 5.76 -9.91
C GLU A 691 -6.69 5.02 -10.02
N GLU A 692 -7.61 5.58 -10.82
CA GLU A 692 -9.00 5.12 -10.91
C GLU A 692 -9.14 3.73 -11.55
N ARG A 693 -8.10 3.29 -12.26
CA ARG A 693 -8.05 2.01 -12.95
C ARG A 693 -7.65 0.84 -12.05
N TYR A 694 -7.14 1.12 -10.85
CA TYR A 694 -6.67 0.06 -9.95
C TYR A 694 -7.80 -0.48 -9.09
N THR A 695 -7.76 -1.78 -8.87
CA THR A 695 -8.66 -2.50 -7.98
C THR A 695 -7.99 -2.68 -6.62
N VAL A 696 -8.78 -2.55 -5.56
CA VAL A 696 -8.34 -2.78 -4.18
C VAL A 696 -9.11 -3.97 -3.61
N ALA A 697 -8.50 -4.73 -2.73
CA ALA A 697 -9.11 -5.85 -2.03
C ALA A 697 -9.15 -5.60 -0.52
N LEU A 698 -10.29 -5.89 0.10
CA LEU A 698 -10.43 -5.99 1.56
C LEU A 698 -10.41 -7.48 1.92
N VAL A 699 -9.53 -7.87 2.84
CA VAL A 699 -9.25 -9.29 3.12
C VAL A 699 -9.31 -9.54 4.61
N ALA A 700 -10.12 -10.51 5.01
CA ALA A 700 -10.09 -11.05 6.36
C ALA A 700 -9.85 -12.56 6.32
N ALA A 701 -8.89 -13.04 7.11
CA ALA A 701 -8.54 -14.46 7.18
C ALA A 701 -8.06 -14.86 8.58
N GLN A 702 -8.11 -16.15 8.87
CA GLN A 702 -7.58 -16.75 10.09
C GLN A 702 -6.44 -17.70 9.76
N ARG A 703 -5.33 -17.67 10.52
CA ARG A 703 -4.14 -18.52 10.33
C ARG A 703 -4.39 -19.97 10.74
N CYS A 704 -5.40 -20.60 10.16
CA CYS A 704 -5.70 -22.01 10.28
C CYS A 704 -5.85 -22.61 8.89
N ALA A 705 -5.20 -23.76 8.66
CA ALA A 705 -5.29 -24.44 7.38
C ALA A 705 -6.76 -24.71 7.03
N PRO A 706 -7.16 -24.43 5.77
CA PRO A 706 -8.53 -24.65 5.34
C PRO A 706 -8.85 -26.15 5.35
N THR A 707 -10.07 -26.49 5.76
CA THR A 707 -10.63 -27.83 5.59
C THR A 707 -10.94 -28.10 4.11
N ASP A 708 -11.17 -29.37 3.73
CA ASP A 708 -11.45 -29.73 2.33
C ASP A 708 -12.77 -29.12 1.81
N ASP A 709 -13.72 -28.85 2.71
CA ASP A 709 -15.00 -28.19 2.46
C ASP A 709 -14.95 -26.66 2.61
N ALA A 710 -13.77 -26.09 2.90
CA ALA A 710 -13.63 -24.64 3.05
C ALA A 710 -13.94 -23.91 1.73
N GLU A 711 -14.69 -22.82 1.83
CA GLU A 711 -15.06 -21.97 0.71
C GLU A 711 -14.44 -20.58 0.86
N LEU A 712 -13.84 -20.08 -0.21
CA LEU A 712 -13.50 -18.68 -0.36
C LEU A 712 -14.76 -17.89 -0.72
N ARG A 713 -15.12 -16.92 0.11
CA ARG A 713 -16.12 -15.90 -0.23
C ARG A 713 -15.45 -14.74 -0.95
N ILE A 714 -15.97 -14.40 -2.13
CA ILE A 714 -15.61 -13.21 -2.90
C ILE A 714 -16.85 -12.32 -3.01
N SER A 715 -16.72 -11.04 -2.66
CA SER A 715 -17.76 -10.05 -2.94
C SER A 715 -17.25 -8.95 -3.88
N GLY A 716 -18.19 -8.32 -4.59
CA GLY A 716 -17.86 -7.38 -5.65
C GLY A 716 -17.49 -8.09 -6.96
N PRO A 717 -16.83 -7.40 -7.91
CA PRO A 717 -16.18 -6.11 -7.74
C PRO A 717 -17.17 -4.93 -7.64
N SER A 718 -17.08 -4.13 -6.58
CA SER A 718 -17.98 -3.00 -6.31
C SER A 718 -17.41 -1.68 -6.87
N ALA A 719 -18.22 -0.90 -7.58
CA ALA A 719 -17.81 0.35 -8.23
C ALA A 719 -18.24 1.62 -7.48
N ASN A 720 -18.96 1.49 -6.37
CA ASN A 720 -19.32 2.57 -5.45
C ASN A 720 -19.66 2.01 -4.06
N LEU A 721 -19.88 2.91 -3.10
CA LEU A 721 -20.16 2.53 -1.70
C LEU A 721 -21.47 1.75 -1.55
N ALA A 722 -22.53 2.08 -2.30
CA ALA A 722 -23.81 1.39 -2.19
C ALA A 722 -23.69 -0.07 -2.66
N GLU A 723 -23.04 -0.30 -3.81
CA GLU A 723 -22.74 -1.64 -4.30
C GLU A 723 -21.88 -2.43 -3.31
N PHE A 724 -20.90 -1.78 -2.66
CA PHE A 724 -20.09 -2.44 -1.64
C PHE A 724 -20.91 -2.87 -0.42
N LEU A 725 -21.75 -1.99 0.12
CA LEU A 725 -22.59 -2.29 1.28
C LEU A 725 -23.60 -3.42 0.99
N ASP A 726 -24.16 -3.45 -0.22
CA ASP A 726 -25.00 -4.55 -0.69
C ASP A 726 -24.21 -5.85 -0.84
N ALA A 727 -23.09 -5.82 -1.56
CA ALA A 727 -22.25 -7.00 -1.82
C ALA A 727 -21.70 -7.62 -0.52
N SER A 728 -21.22 -6.79 0.41
CA SER A 728 -20.70 -7.21 1.73
C SER A 728 -21.76 -7.83 2.64
N SER A 729 -23.04 -7.48 2.44
CA SER A 729 -24.17 -8.06 3.17
C SER A 729 -24.75 -9.31 2.48
N SER A 730 -24.50 -9.46 1.18
CA SER A 730 -24.96 -10.59 0.37
C SER A 730 -24.19 -11.90 0.65
N VAL A 731 -24.66 -13.03 0.12
CA VAL A 731 -23.93 -14.31 0.20
C VAL A 731 -22.61 -14.30 -0.59
N GLY A 732 -22.46 -13.36 -1.55
CA GLY A 732 -21.31 -13.26 -2.44
C GLY A 732 -21.16 -14.47 -3.37
N VAL A 733 -20.00 -14.54 -4.03
CA VAL A 733 -19.55 -15.72 -4.79
C VAL A 733 -18.81 -16.65 -3.83
N ARG A 734 -19.20 -17.92 -3.78
CA ARG A 734 -18.51 -18.95 -2.99
C ARG A 734 -17.76 -19.90 -3.89
N ILE A 735 -16.48 -20.11 -3.57
CA ILE A 735 -15.59 -20.95 -4.36
C ILE A 735 -14.90 -21.93 -3.40
N PRO A 736 -15.20 -23.23 -3.49
CA PRO A 736 -14.46 -24.25 -2.77
C PRO A 736 -12.94 -24.09 -2.99
N ILE A 737 -12.15 -24.19 -1.92
CA ILE A 737 -10.68 -24.04 -2.01
C ILE A 737 -10.08 -25.09 -2.97
N ALA A 738 -10.66 -26.30 -3.02
CA ALA A 738 -10.27 -27.33 -3.98
C ALA A 738 -10.52 -26.92 -5.44
N GLN A 739 -11.59 -26.17 -5.70
CA GLN A 739 -11.91 -25.64 -7.03
C GLN A 739 -10.93 -24.54 -7.44
N LEU A 740 -10.66 -23.58 -6.56
CA LEU A 740 -9.65 -22.54 -6.79
C LEU A 740 -8.27 -23.16 -7.07
N ARG A 741 -7.90 -24.19 -6.30
CA ARG A 741 -6.67 -24.98 -6.51
C ARG A 741 -6.59 -25.56 -7.92
N GLY A 742 -7.69 -26.12 -8.41
CA GLY A 742 -7.80 -26.69 -9.76
C GLY A 742 -7.71 -25.66 -10.87
N TRP A 743 -8.20 -24.44 -10.65
CA TRP A 743 -8.13 -23.34 -11.63
C TRP A 743 -6.71 -22.83 -11.86
N THR A 744 -5.82 -22.99 -10.87
CA THR A 744 -4.48 -22.40 -10.86
C THR A 744 -3.39 -23.48 -10.74
N PRO A 745 -3.25 -24.38 -11.73
CA PRO A 745 -2.28 -25.45 -11.65
C PRO A 745 -0.84 -24.90 -11.58
N PRO A 746 0.12 -25.66 -11.01
CA PRO A 746 1.49 -25.20 -10.87
C PRO A 746 2.09 -24.75 -12.21
N PRO A 747 2.73 -23.57 -12.26
CA PRO A 747 3.45 -23.13 -13.46
C PRO A 747 4.56 -24.15 -13.83
N PRO A 748 4.83 -24.39 -15.12
CA PRO A 748 5.79 -25.43 -15.56
C PRO A 748 7.20 -25.30 -14.96
N ASN A 749 7.62 -24.08 -14.62
CA ASN A 749 8.95 -23.77 -14.09
C ASN A 749 8.96 -23.49 -12.58
N ASP A 750 7.89 -23.82 -11.86
CA ASP A 750 7.80 -23.63 -10.42
C ASP A 750 8.53 -24.75 -9.65
N PRO A 751 9.58 -24.44 -8.87
CA PRO A 751 10.37 -25.46 -8.18
C PRO A 751 9.58 -26.17 -7.07
N VAL A 752 8.56 -25.51 -6.51
CA VAL A 752 7.74 -26.04 -5.40
C VAL A 752 6.59 -26.92 -5.91
N ARG A 753 6.28 -26.86 -7.22
CA ARG A 753 5.16 -27.56 -7.88
C ARG A 753 3.83 -27.37 -7.15
N GLN A 754 3.56 -26.16 -6.68
CA GLN A 754 2.32 -25.81 -5.98
C GLN A 754 1.43 -24.90 -6.82
N PRO A 755 0.10 -24.94 -6.61
CA PRO A 755 -0.83 -24.00 -7.23
C PRO A 755 -0.40 -22.54 -7.01
N SER A 756 -0.75 -21.69 -7.98
CA SER A 756 -0.38 -20.28 -7.97
C SER A 756 -1.46 -19.37 -7.36
N TRP A 757 -2.66 -19.92 -7.14
CA TRP A 757 -3.75 -19.36 -6.33
C TRP A 757 -4.23 -17.96 -6.76
N GLU A 758 -4.13 -17.61 -8.04
CA GLU A 758 -4.70 -16.38 -8.56
C GLU A 758 -6.22 -16.31 -8.40
N VAL A 759 -6.71 -15.15 -7.98
CA VAL A 759 -8.14 -14.91 -7.76
C VAL A 759 -8.68 -14.00 -8.86
N PRO A 760 -9.62 -14.47 -9.72
CA PRO A 760 -10.28 -13.66 -10.74
C PRO A 760 -11.33 -12.70 -10.13
N LEU A 761 -11.65 -11.62 -10.85
CA LEU A 761 -12.79 -10.76 -10.51
C LEU A 761 -14.08 -11.39 -11.02
N LEU A 762 -14.93 -11.91 -10.12
CA LEU A 762 -16.16 -12.62 -10.45
C LEU A 762 -17.37 -11.88 -9.85
N PRO A 763 -18.17 -11.16 -10.66
CA PRO A 763 -19.26 -10.32 -10.16
C PRO A 763 -20.49 -11.09 -9.68
N SER A 764 -20.64 -12.36 -10.04
CA SER A 764 -21.82 -13.15 -9.72
C SER A 764 -21.53 -14.65 -9.66
N PRO A 765 -22.40 -15.45 -9.00
CA PRO A 765 -22.30 -16.91 -9.04
C PRO A 765 -22.37 -17.49 -10.46
N ALA A 766 -23.16 -16.87 -11.36
CA ALA A 766 -23.22 -17.26 -12.76
C ALA A 766 -21.85 -17.05 -13.46
N ALA A 767 -21.18 -15.93 -13.19
CA ALA A 767 -19.82 -15.70 -13.69
C ALA A 767 -18.81 -16.73 -13.14
N ALA A 768 -18.95 -17.15 -11.88
CA ALA A 768 -18.09 -18.17 -11.28
C ALA A 768 -18.29 -19.55 -11.94
N ALA A 769 -19.54 -19.96 -12.16
CA ALA A 769 -19.88 -21.20 -12.86
C ALA A 769 -19.37 -21.21 -14.32
N LEU A 770 -19.55 -20.08 -15.02
CA LEU A 770 -18.98 -19.89 -16.36
C LEU A 770 -17.45 -20.01 -16.32
N PHE A 771 -16.79 -19.29 -15.41
CA PHE A 771 -15.33 -19.35 -15.31
C PHE A 771 -14.83 -20.77 -15.05
N GLU A 772 -15.53 -21.57 -14.23
CA GLU A 772 -15.20 -22.98 -14.02
C GLU A 772 -15.24 -23.79 -15.32
N LYS A 773 -16.28 -23.65 -16.15
CA LYS A 773 -16.38 -24.32 -17.45
C LYS A 773 -15.15 -24.02 -18.31
N LEU A 774 -14.72 -22.75 -18.34
CA LEU A 774 -13.55 -22.31 -19.11
C LEU A 774 -12.23 -22.90 -18.60
N ARG A 775 -12.12 -23.21 -17.31
CA ARG A 775 -10.91 -23.79 -16.69
C ARG A 775 -10.69 -25.26 -17.00
N ARG A 776 -11.67 -25.96 -17.57
CA ARG A 776 -11.53 -27.35 -18.07
C ARG A 776 -10.68 -27.44 -19.34
N GLY A 777 -10.43 -26.29 -19.98
CA GLY A 777 -9.61 -26.16 -21.17
C GLY A 777 -8.11 -26.32 -20.96
N ALA A 778 -7.33 -26.31 -22.04
CA ALA A 778 -5.87 -26.35 -21.97
C ALA A 778 -5.30 -24.96 -21.71
N ARG A 779 -4.36 -24.80 -20.78
CA ARG A 779 -3.72 -23.50 -20.55
C ARG A 779 -2.88 -23.07 -21.75
N PHE A 780 -2.80 -21.76 -22.00
CA PHE A 780 -2.00 -21.19 -23.08
C PHE A 780 -0.55 -21.69 -23.04
N ASP A 781 0.06 -21.73 -21.85
CA ASP A 781 1.44 -22.17 -21.64
C ASP A 781 1.67 -23.68 -21.77
N GLN A 782 0.62 -24.46 -21.99
CA GLN A 782 0.70 -25.89 -22.28
C GLN A 782 0.46 -26.19 -23.77
N GLY A 783 -0.30 -25.33 -24.46
CA GLY A 783 -0.70 -25.54 -25.85
C GLY A 783 -1.56 -26.79 -26.04
N TYR A 784 -1.67 -27.25 -27.28
CA TYR A 784 -2.26 -28.55 -27.63
C TYR A 784 -1.14 -29.50 -28.03
N LYS A 785 -1.02 -30.62 -27.31
CA LYS A 785 0.01 -31.63 -27.58
C LYS A 785 -0.03 -32.01 -29.06
N SER A 786 1.11 -31.93 -29.74
CA SER A 786 1.33 -32.19 -31.18
C SER A 786 0.57 -31.31 -32.19
N VAL A 787 -0.20 -30.31 -31.77
CA VAL A 787 -0.92 -29.40 -32.70
C VAL A 787 -0.26 -28.03 -32.71
N TRP A 788 -0.15 -27.38 -31.56
CA TRP A 788 0.51 -26.08 -31.45
C TRP A 788 1.07 -25.87 -30.05
N PHE A 789 2.17 -25.13 -29.98
CA PHE A 789 2.73 -24.61 -28.74
C PHE A 789 3.33 -23.24 -29.04
N ALA A 790 3.06 -22.27 -28.17
CA ALA A 790 3.54 -20.91 -28.34
C ALA A 790 3.93 -20.27 -27.01
N PHE A 791 4.84 -19.30 -27.05
CA PHE A 791 5.13 -18.43 -25.93
C PHE A 791 5.22 -16.96 -26.37
N PRO A 792 4.81 -16.01 -25.49
CA PRO A 792 4.89 -14.59 -25.81
C PRO A 792 6.34 -14.10 -25.79
N THR A 793 6.67 -13.26 -26.76
CA THR A 793 7.96 -12.57 -26.94
C THR A 793 7.72 -11.07 -26.84
N GLN A 794 8.56 -10.37 -26.07
CA GLN A 794 8.38 -8.95 -25.73
C GLN A 794 8.17 -8.06 -26.96
N GLY A 795 8.85 -8.36 -28.07
CA GLY A 795 8.91 -7.56 -29.28
C GLY A 795 10.35 -7.59 -29.82
N ASP A 796 10.51 -7.15 -31.06
CA ASP A 796 11.82 -7.05 -31.70
C ASP A 796 12.68 -6.02 -30.94
N MET A 797 12.05 -4.92 -30.49
CA MET A 797 12.70 -3.77 -29.87
C MET A 797 11.95 -3.27 -28.64
N ASN A 798 12.61 -2.54 -27.76
CA ASN A 798 12.01 -1.80 -26.66
C ASN A 798 11.99 -0.29 -26.99
N GLU A 799 10.81 0.35 -26.88
CA GLU A 799 10.61 1.77 -27.24
C GLU A 799 11.52 2.72 -26.47
N THR A 800 11.88 2.36 -25.24
CA THR A 800 12.67 3.20 -24.33
C THR A 800 14.15 2.89 -24.46
N SER A 801 14.57 1.64 -24.24
CA SER A 801 16.00 1.30 -24.22
C SER A 801 16.64 1.28 -25.60
N ASP A 802 15.85 1.02 -26.65
CA ASP A 802 16.38 0.77 -28.00
C ASP A 802 16.07 1.95 -28.94
N LYS A 803 15.79 3.13 -28.38
CA LYS A 803 15.44 4.35 -29.13
C LYS A 803 16.48 4.74 -30.17
N ALA A 804 17.75 4.41 -29.94
CA ALA A 804 18.85 4.66 -30.88
C ALA A 804 18.71 3.91 -32.22
N LEU A 805 17.86 2.89 -32.32
CA LEU A 805 17.59 2.16 -33.56
C LEU A 805 16.45 2.79 -34.38
N PHE A 806 15.72 3.77 -33.82
CA PHE A 806 14.66 4.49 -34.53
C PHE A 806 15.29 5.56 -35.45
N ARG A 807 14.81 5.61 -36.70
CA ARG A 807 15.26 6.51 -37.79
C ARG A 807 14.06 7.24 -38.40
N TYR A 808 14.30 8.43 -38.95
CA TYR A 808 13.33 9.20 -39.76
C TYR A 808 13.30 8.62 -41.18
N PRO A 809 12.18 8.73 -41.93
CA PRO A 809 11.32 7.64 -42.45
C PRO A 809 11.92 6.71 -43.53
N LEU A 810 13.19 6.35 -43.40
CA LEU A 810 13.89 5.38 -44.25
C LEU A 810 14.09 4.08 -43.48
N GLY A 811 13.42 2.99 -43.89
CA GLY A 811 13.62 1.66 -43.33
C GLY A 811 12.34 0.83 -43.19
N LEU A 812 12.42 -0.24 -42.39
CA LEU A 812 11.26 -1.05 -42.01
C LEU A 812 10.37 -0.27 -41.04
N PRO A 813 9.03 -0.33 -41.20
CA PRO A 813 8.13 0.31 -40.26
C PRO A 813 8.21 -0.37 -38.88
N VAL A 814 8.23 0.45 -37.83
CA VAL A 814 8.19 0.00 -36.44
C VAL A 814 6.78 0.23 -35.90
N TRP A 815 6.05 -0.86 -35.65
CA TRP A 815 4.70 -0.84 -35.11
C TRP A 815 4.70 -1.05 -33.60
N LYS A 816 3.72 -0.43 -32.94
CA LYS A 816 3.44 -0.63 -31.52
C LYS A 816 1.98 -1.00 -31.33
N GLY A 817 1.55 -1.21 -30.08
CA GLY A 817 0.19 -1.67 -29.79
C GLY A 817 -0.88 -0.86 -30.54
N ARG A 818 -0.78 0.48 -30.55
CA ARG A 818 -1.76 1.35 -31.25
C ARG A 818 -1.82 1.17 -32.77
N SER A 819 -0.80 0.56 -33.38
CA SER A 819 -0.66 0.45 -34.83
C SER A 819 -1.55 -0.62 -35.45
N PHE A 820 -2.12 -1.56 -34.70
CA PHE A 820 -3.02 -2.58 -35.26
C PHE A 820 -4.26 -2.79 -34.40
N GLY A 821 -5.31 -3.35 -35.02
CA GLY A 821 -6.57 -3.72 -34.38
C GLY A 821 -6.79 -5.22 -34.34
N GLN A 822 -7.99 -5.64 -33.92
CA GLN A 822 -8.41 -7.04 -34.00
C GLN A 822 -8.57 -7.46 -35.46
N TYR A 823 -7.81 -8.46 -35.91
CA TYR A 823 -7.77 -8.91 -37.33
C TYR A 823 -7.54 -7.78 -38.35
N ASP A 824 -6.95 -6.66 -37.93
CA ASP A 824 -6.72 -5.50 -38.80
C ASP A 824 -5.22 -5.28 -38.97
N PRO A 825 -4.65 -5.78 -40.07
CA PRO A 825 -3.23 -5.67 -40.38
C PRO A 825 -2.87 -4.47 -41.26
N HIS A 826 -3.78 -3.52 -41.50
CA HIS A 826 -3.47 -2.41 -42.40
C HIS A 826 -2.47 -1.43 -41.80
N GLY A 827 -2.36 -1.41 -40.47
CA GLY A 827 -1.40 -0.55 -39.78
C GLY A 827 -1.92 0.89 -39.68
N GLY A 828 -1.90 1.48 -38.48
CA GLY A 828 -1.97 2.92 -38.29
C GLY A 828 -0.61 3.59 -38.54
N ASP A 829 -0.47 4.86 -38.14
CA ASP A 829 0.80 5.60 -38.21
C ASP A 829 1.92 4.87 -37.42
N PRO A 830 3.04 4.46 -38.07
CA PRO A 830 4.11 3.74 -37.40
C PRO A 830 4.72 4.57 -36.26
N ALA A 831 5.22 3.90 -35.23
CA ALA A 831 5.93 4.56 -34.13
C ALA A 831 7.27 5.17 -34.56
N GLY A 832 7.82 4.66 -35.67
CA GLY A 832 9.04 5.11 -36.33
C GLY A 832 9.46 4.12 -37.40
N TYR A 833 10.69 4.26 -37.88
CA TYR A 833 11.29 3.33 -38.85
C TYR A 833 12.63 2.83 -38.32
N ALA A 834 13.10 1.68 -38.78
CA ALA A 834 14.40 1.13 -38.42
C ALA A 834 15.13 0.64 -39.68
N GLN A 835 16.45 0.87 -39.74
CA GLN A 835 17.23 0.39 -40.87
C GLN A 835 17.32 -1.15 -40.83
N LYS A 836 16.93 -1.82 -41.92
CA LYS A 836 16.75 -3.28 -41.99
C LYS A 836 17.97 -4.07 -41.47
N LYS A 837 19.17 -3.77 -41.96
CA LYS A 837 20.40 -4.50 -41.59
C LYS A 837 20.78 -4.32 -40.11
N GLU A 838 20.73 -3.08 -39.61
CA GLU A 838 20.99 -2.77 -38.20
C GLU A 838 20.01 -3.51 -37.28
N LEU A 839 18.71 -3.51 -37.65
CA LEU A 839 17.67 -4.18 -36.88
C LEU A 839 17.83 -5.70 -36.90
N GLU A 840 18.06 -6.32 -38.06
CA GLU A 840 18.28 -7.76 -38.18
C GLU A 840 19.45 -8.23 -37.32
N ALA A 841 20.57 -7.52 -37.35
CA ALA A 841 21.73 -7.82 -36.53
C ALA A 841 21.40 -7.70 -35.02
N PHE A 842 20.65 -6.67 -34.63
CA PHE A 842 20.21 -6.48 -33.25
C PHE A 842 19.27 -7.59 -32.76
N VAL A 843 18.23 -7.91 -33.53
CA VAL A 843 17.27 -8.97 -33.17
C VAL A 843 17.96 -10.33 -33.14
N GLN A 844 18.88 -10.59 -34.07
CA GLN A 844 19.67 -11.83 -34.08
C GLN A 844 20.56 -11.95 -32.84
N ALA A 845 21.25 -10.87 -32.46
CA ALA A 845 22.06 -10.85 -31.24
C ALA A 845 21.20 -11.09 -29.99
N LYS A 846 20.01 -10.46 -29.92
CA LYS A 846 19.04 -10.64 -28.84
C LYS A 846 18.49 -12.07 -28.78
N ARG A 847 18.24 -12.71 -29.92
CA ARG A 847 17.82 -14.13 -30.02
C ARG A 847 18.89 -15.08 -29.48
N LEU A 848 20.16 -14.80 -29.77
CA LEU A 848 21.30 -15.61 -29.31
C LEU A 848 21.66 -15.37 -27.83
N SER A 849 21.46 -14.16 -27.32
CA SER A 849 21.76 -13.79 -25.93
C SER A 849 20.59 -14.03 -24.96
N GLY A 850 19.36 -14.17 -25.48
CA GLY A 850 18.15 -14.39 -24.68
C GLY A 850 18.23 -15.64 -23.80
N ARG A 851 17.97 -15.49 -22.49
CA ARG A 851 17.97 -16.62 -21.54
C ARG A 851 16.91 -17.68 -21.89
N SER A 852 17.32 -18.95 -21.82
CA SER A 852 16.56 -20.22 -21.78
C SER A 852 15.47 -20.44 -22.84
N ARG A 853 14.40 -19.64 -22.97
CA ARG A 853 13.18 -20.03 -23.72
C ARG A 853 13.40 -20.35 -25.21
N PHE A 854 14.18 -19.55 -25.94
CA PHE A 854 14.47 -19.86 -27.35
C PHE A 854 15.37 -21.08 -27.47
N ARG A 855 16.43 -21.13 -26.66
CA ARG A 855 17.41 -22.24 -26.64
C ARG A 855 16.77 -23.58 -26.26
N ASP A 856 15.80 -23.55 -25.35
CA ASP A 856 15.16 -24.73 -24.80
C ASP A 856 14.05 -25.27 -25.72
N ASN A 857 13.57 -24.48 -26.70
CA ASN A 857 12.46 -24.84 -27.59
C ASN A 857 12.79 -24.90 -29.08
N PHE A 858 13.95 -24.40 -29.52
CA PHE A 858 14.37 -24.42 -30.93
C PHE A 858 15.75 -25.06 -31.12
N PRO A 859 15.98 -25.78 -32.24
CA PRO A 859 17.29 -26.32 -32.57
C PRO A 859 18.37 -25.21 -32.68
N PRO A 860 19.60 -25.44 -32.17
CA PRO A 860 20.68 -24.45 -32.25
C PRO A 860 21.02 -24.00 -33.68
N ALA A 861 20.88 -24.89 -34.67
CA ALA A 861 21.11 -24.57 -36.07
C ALA A 861 20.14 -23.50 -36.58
N SER A 862 18.83 -23.67 -36.30
CA SER A 862 17.80 -22.70 -36.66
C SER A 862 18.04 -21.34 -36.00
N LEU A 863 18.39 -21.33 -34.71
CA LEU A 863 18.65 -20.09 -33.96
C LEU A 863 19.87 -19.30 -34.48
N ARG A 864 20.82 -19.95 -35.14
CA ARG A 864 22.01 -19.31 -35.70
C ARG A 864 21.78 -18.75 -37.11
N ASP A 865 20.77 -19.22 -37.85
CA ASP A 865 20.46 -18.74 -39.19
C ASP A 865 19.56 -17.49 -39.15
N PRO A 866 20.06 -16.29 -39.53
CA PRO A 866 19.26 -15.06 -39.53
C PRO A 866 18.01 -15.12 -40.41
N LYS A 867 17.96 -16.00 -41.44
CA LYS A 867 16.79 -16.14 -42.30
C LYS A 867 15.55 -16.67 -41.57
N THR A 868 15.75 -17.36 -40.45
CA THR A 868 14.66 -17.93 -39.64
C THR A 868 14.17 -16.95 -38.56
N LEU A 869 14.60 -15.68 -38.60
CA LEU A 869 14.11 -14.68 -37.67
C LEU A 869 12.58 -14.50 -37.82
N PRO A 870 11.82 -14.49 -36.71
CA PRO A 870 10.38 -14.23 -36.76
C PRO A 870 10.00 -12.92 -37.50
N LEU A 871 10.91 -11.95 -37.56
CA LEU A 871 10.75 -10.69 -38.27
C LEU A 871 10.38 -10.88 -39.76
N HIS A 872 10.89 -11.92 -40.41
CA HIS A 872 10.71 -12.18 -41.85
C HIS A 872 9.44 -12.95 -42.20
N HIS A 873 8.65 -13.34 -41.20
CA HIS A 873 7.44 -14.13 -41.39
C HIS A 873 6.23 -13.40 -40.81
N ALA A 874 5.05 -13.75 -41.33
CA ALA A 874 3.80 -13.30 -40.74
C ALA A 874 3.69 -13.88 -39.31
N ARG A 875 3.37 -13.02 -38.33
CA ARG A 875 3.36 -13.43 -36.92
C ARG A 875 2.22 -12.83 -36.13
N ILE A 876 1.70 -13.58 -35.17
CA ILE A 876 0.58 -13.14 -34.34
C ILE A 876 1.09 -12.19 -33.26
N ALA A 877 0.71 -10.92 -33.34
CA ALA A 877 0.96 -9.94 -32.29
C ALA A 877 -0.31 -9.62 -31.51
N PHE A 878 -0.14 -9.16 -30.27
CA PHE A 878 -1.23 -8.69 -29.43
C PHE A 878 -0.88 -7.37 -28.75
N ARG A 879 -1.91 -6.62 -28.36
CA ARG A 879 -1.70 -5.37 -27.61
C ARG A 879 -1.38 -5.65 -26.15
N ASP A 880 -0.24 -5.13 -25.69
CA ASP A 880 0.14 -5.14 -24.27
C ASP A 880 -0.79 -4.21 -23.47
N VAL A 881 -0.86 -2.94 -23.86
CA VAL A 881 -1.69 -1.93 -23.16
C VAL A 881 -3.16 -2.11 -23.54
N THR A 882 -3.98 -2.53 -22.57
CA THR A 882 -5.40 -2.85 -22.75
C THR A 882 -6.12 -2.92 -21.41
N ARG A 883 -7.44 -2.68 -21.38
CA ARG A 883 -8.22 -2.64 -20.13
C ARG A 883 -9.38 -3.64 -20.16
N ALA A 884 -9.84 -4.03 -18.98
CA ALA A 884 -11.02 -4.90 -18.84
C ALA A 884 -12.33 -4.26 -19.33
N ASN A 885 -12.38 -2.94 -19.51
CA ASN A 885 -13.56 -2.21 -19.98
C ASN A 885 -13.38 -1.61 -21.39
N ASP A 886 -12.27 -1.90 -22.07
CA ASP A 886 -12.12 -1.57 -23.48
C ASP A 886 -13.16 -2.35 -24.30
N THR A 887 -13.41 -1.93 -25.55
CA THR A 887 -14.31 -2.68 -26.44
C THR A 887 -13.88 -4.14 -26.60
N ARG A 888 -12.57 -4.38 -26.64
CA ARG A 888 -11.93 -5.71 -26.57
C ARG A 888 -10.72 -5.62 -25.66
N THR A 889 -10.61 -6.55 -24.71
CA THR A 889 -9.47 -6.66 -23.81
C THR A 889 -8.33 -7.43 -24.47
N VAL A 890 -8.63 -8.49 -25.22
CA VAL A 890 -7.64 -9.20 -26.03
C VAL A 890 -7.79 -8.76 -27.48
N ARG A 891 -6.73 -8.16 -28.03
CA ARG A 891 -6.68 -7.72 -29.43
C ARG A 891 -5.44 -8.28 -30.08
N ALA A 892 -5.65 -9.30 -30.90
CA ALA A 892 -4.60 -9.97 -31.64
C ALA A 892 -4.74 -9.76 -33.15
N CYS A 893 -3.61 -9.74 -33.85
CA CYS A 893 -3.55 -9.57 -35.29
C CYS A 893 -2.41 -10.38 -35.87
N LEU A 894 -2.60 -10.92 -37.09
CA LEU A 894 -1.50 -11.42 -37.90
C LEU A 894 -0.77 -10.21 -38.51
N ILE A 895 0.46 -9.98 -38.08
CA ILE A 895 1.32 -8.90 -38.58
C ILE A 895 2.05 -9.39 -39.83
N PRO A 896 2.22 -8.57 -40.87
CA PRO A 896 2.88 -9.01 -42.09
C PRO A 896 4.40 -9.14 -41.89
N PRO A 897 5.10 -9.88 -42.76
CA PRO A 897 6.55 -9.92 -42.82
C PRO A 897 7.19 -8.52 -42.87
N ASP A 898 8.43 -8.41 -42.38
CA ASP A 898 9.26 -7.20 -42.48
C ASP A 898 8.66 -5.94 -41.80
N VAL A 899 7.79 -6.12 -40.80
CA VAL A 899 7.34 -5.07 -39.88
C VAL A 899 7.97 -5.30 -38.53
N ALA A 900 8.67 -4.32 -37.96
CA ALA A 900 9.28 -4.44 -36.63
C ALA A 900 8.27 -4.14 -35.52
N LEU A 901 8.33 -4.84 -34.39
CA LEU A 901 7.41 -4.67 -33.27
C LEU A 901 8.12 -4.17 -32.01
N THR A 902 7.50 -3.22 -31.33
CA THR A 902 7.99 -2.73 -30.04
C THR A 902 7.53 -3.60 -28.87
N ASN A 903 8.05 -3.32 -27.67
CA ASN A 903 7.64 -3.97 -26.42
C ASN A 903 6.16 -3.76 -26.05
N LYS A 904 5.44 -2.88 -26.74
CA LYS A 904 4.00 -2.65 -26.58
C LYS A 904 3.14 -3.39 -27.61
N ALA A 905 3.79 -4.10 -28.54
CA ALA A 905 3.21 -5.03 -29.50
C ALA A 905 3.89 -6.39 -29.41
N PRO A 906 3.84 -7.07 -28.25
CA PRO A 906 4.40 -8.40 -28.11
C PRO A 906 3.79 -9.38 -29.13
N TYR A 907 4.57 -10.38 -29.52
CA TYR A 907 4.15 -11.39 -30.49
C TYR A 907 4.36 -12.82 -29.98
N LEU A 908 3.63 -13.75 -30.55
CA LEU A 908 3.73 -15.17 -30.25
C LEU A 908 4.80 -15.83 -31.11
N THR A 909 5.69 -16.57 -30.45
CA THR A 909 6.68 -17.43 -31.09
C THR A 909 6.21 -18.87 -31.00
N PHE A 910 6.21 -19.59 -32.12
CA PHE A 910 5.71 -20.96 -32.24
C PHE A 910 6.84 -21.95 -32.50
N PRO A 911 7.27 -22.74 -31.48
CA PRO A 911 8.10 -23.92 -31.70
C PRO A 911 7.38 -25.05 -32.43
N LEU A 912 6.05 -25.10 -32.30
CA LEU A 912 5.18 -26.10 -32.91
C LEU A 912 3.89 -25.42 -33.38
N GLY A 913 3.45 -25.75 -34.59
CA GLY A 913 2.18 -25.29 -35.17
C GLY A 913 2.35 -24.73 -36.58
N ASP A 914 1.66 -25.34 -37.53
CA ASP A 914 1.56 -24.85 -38.92
C ASP A 914 0.71 -23.57 -39.02
N ALA A 915 0.65 -22.93 -40.18
CA ALA A 915 -0.11 -21.69 -40.38
C ALA A 915 -1.61 -21.85 -40.02
N LEU A 916 -2.19 -23.01 -40.29
CA LEU A 916 -3.59 -23.31 -39.91
C LEU A 916 -3.78 -23.33 -38.39
N SER A 917 -2.88 -23.99 -37.66
CA SER A 917 -2.91 -24.07 -36.19
C SER A 917 -2.60 -22.72 -35.54
N GLN A 918 -1.70 -21.93 -36.13
CA GLN A 918 -1.46 -20.54 -35.73
C GLN A 918 -2.72 -19.69 -35.94
N ALA A 919 -3.39 -19.82 -37.09
CA ALA A 919 -4.64 -19.14 -37.36
C ALA A 919 -5.75 -19.56 -36.38
N PHE A 920 -5.80 -20.84 -35.97
CA PHE A 920 -6.68 -21.28 -34.89
C PHE A 920 -6.41 -20.53 -33.59
N VAL A 921 -5.14 -20.39 -33.21
CA VAL A 921 -4.74 -19.60 -32.02
C VAL A 921 -5.21 -18.16 -32.14
N LEU A 922 -5.00 -17.52 -33.30
CA LEU A 922 -5.50 -16.18 -33.57
C LEU A 922 -7.04 -16.09 -33.48
N GLY A 923 -7.74 -17.12 -33.97
CA GLY A 923 -9.18 -17.33 -33.84
C GLY A 923 -9.68 -17.23 -32.40
N VAL A 924 -9.11 -18.08 -31.53
CA VAL A 924 -9.50 -18.14 -30.12
C VAL A 924 -9.12 -16.87 -29.37
N LEU A 925 -7.91 -16.32 -29.58
CA LEU A 925 -7.46 -15.08 -28.93
C LEU A 925 -8.42 -13.91 -29.18
N ASN A 926 -9.04 -13.87 -30.35
CA ASN A 926 -9.98 -12.84 -30.78
C ASN A 926 -11.45 -13.25 -30.61
N SER A 927 -11.76 -14.29 -29.82
CA SER A 927 -13.14 -14.66 -29.48
C SER A 927 -13.64 -13.89 -28.25
N LEU A 928 -14.96 -13.69 -28.15
CA LEU A 928 -15.63 -13.11 -26.98
C LEU A 928 -15.39 -13.94 -25.72
N VAL A 929 -15.40 -15.27 -25.84
CA VAL A 929 -15.22 -16.18 -24.70
C VAL A 929 -13.81 -16.07 -24.11
N PHE A 930 -12.78 -15.99 -24.96
CA PHE A 930 -11.40 -15.81 -24.49
C PHE A 930 -11.17 -14.39 -23.94
N ASP A 931 -11.72 -13.37 -24.59
CA ASP A 931 -11.68 -11.98 -24.12
C ASP A 931 -12.34 -11.83 -22.74
N TRP A 932 -13.49 -12.47 -22.55
CA TRP A 932 -14.21 -12.48 -21.27
C TRP A 932 -13.37 -13.06 -20.13
N GLN A 933 -12.62 -14.15 -20.35
CA GLN A 933 -11.67 -14.67 -19.35
C GLN A 933 -10.60 -13.63 -19.00
N ALA A 934 -10.04 -12.95 -20.00
CA ALA A 934 -9.02 -11.93 -19.80
C ALA A 934 -9.55 -10.75 -18.97
N ARG A 935 -10.82 -10.35 -19.16
CA ARG A 935 -11.48 -9.27 -18.39
C ARG A 935 -11.55 -9.54 -16.89
N ARG A 936 -11.46 -10.81 -16.45
CA ARG A 936 -11.45 -11.15 -15.02
C ARG A 936 -10.08 -10.94 -14.37
N LEU A 937 -9.02 -10.78 -15.16
CA LEU A 937 -7.62 -10.75 -14.73
C LEU A 937 -6.89 -9.45 -15.11
N VAL A 938 -7.25 -8.81 -16.22
CA VAL A 938 -6.56 -7.60 -16.74
C VAL A 938 -7.07 -6.33 -16.08
N GLU A 939 -6.17 -5.44 -15.67
CA GLU A 939 -6.52 -4.07 -15.26
C GLU A 939 -6.09 -3.02 -16.30
N THR A 940 -4.79 -2.98 -16.60
CA THR A 940 -4.19 -1.95 -17.47
C THR A 940 -3.30 -2.50 -18.58
N ASN A 941 -2.84 -3.75 -18.44
CA ASN A 941 -2.00 -4.42 -19.43
C ASN A 941 -2.31 -5.92 -19.45
N LEU A 942 -2.30 -6.52 -20.65
CA LEU A 942 -2.30 -7.97 -20.85
C LEU A 942 -0.86 -8.48 -20.72
N ASN A 943 -0.39 -8.54 -19.48
CA ASN A 943 0.94 -9.04 -19.16
C ASN A 943 1.11 -10.51 -19.55
N PHE A 944 2.35 -10.95 -19.77
CA PHE A 944 2.64 -12.32 -20.21
C PHE A 944 2.16 -13.38 -19.22
N PHE A 945 2.32 -13.13 -17.92
CA PHE A 945 1.85 -14.05 -16.90
C PHE A 945 0.32 -14.19 -16.94
N ILE A 946 -0.42 -13.10 -17.22
CA ILE A 946 -1.89 -13.15 -17.40
C ILE A 946 -2.24 -13.98 -18.65
N LEU A 947 -1.62 -13.70 -19.80
CA LEU A 947 -1.88 -14.45 -21.03
C LEU A 947 -1.65 -15.95 -20.83
N THR A 948 -0.56 -16.33 -20.16
CA THR A 948 -0.25 -17.74 -19.88
C THR A 948 -1.25 -18.43 -18.96
N MET A 949 -2.00 -17.68 -18.15
CA MET A 949 -3.06 -18.23 -17.31
C MET A 949 -4.35 -18.51 -18.08
N LEU A 950 -4.57 -17.90 -19.25
CA LEU A 950 -5.83 -18.08 -19.98
C LEU A 950 -5.90 -19.48 -20.59
N CYS A 951 -7.10 -20.07 -20.60
CA CYS A 951 -7.32 -21.41 -21.13
C CYS A 951 -7.93 -21.34 -22.52
N PHE A 952 -7.44 -22.18 -23.42
CA PHE A 952 -8.03 -22.56 -24.70
C PHE A 952 -9.09 -23.66 -24.48
N PRO A 953 -10.01 -23.91 -25.44
CA PRO A 953 -10.94 -25.05 -25.33
C PRO A 953 -10.22 -26.39 -25.10
N PRO A 954 -10.89 -27.44 -24.61
CA PRO A 954 -10.28 -28.76 -24.52
C PRO A 954 -9.91 -29.29 -25.93
N GLN A 955 -8.69 -29.81 -26.08
CA GLN A 955 -8.13 -30.21 -27.38
C GLN A 955 -9.01 -31.19 -28.15
N HIS A 956 -9.63 -32.16 -27.47
CA HIS A 956 -10.41 -33.24 -28.08
C HIS A 956 -11.74 -32.79 -28.69
N VAL A 957 -12.23 -31.59 -28.34
CA VAL A 957 -13.44 -30.98 -28.91
C VAL A 957 -13.13 -29.71 -29.69
N ALA A 958 -11.89 -29.23 -29.75
CA ALA A 958 -11.60 -27.96 -30.41
C ALA A 958 -11.69 -28.11 -31.94
N PRO A 959 -12.53 -27.34 -32.66
CA PRO A 959 -12.65 -27.41 -34.11
C PRO A 959 -11.52 -26.62 -34.80
N VAL A 960 -10.28 -27.12 -34.63
CA VAL A 960 -9.03 -26.44 -35.02
C VAL A 960 -9.05 -26.00 -36.48
N GLU A 961 -9.37 -26.93 -37.40
CA GLU A 961 -9.36 -26.64 -38.84
C GLU A 961 -10.39 -25.57 -39.23
N ARG A 962 -11.62 -25.66 -38.69
CA ARG A 962 -12.71 -24.74 -39.05
C ARG A 962 -12.44 -23.33 -38.55
N ILE A 963 -12.09 -23.19 -37.27
CA ILE A 963 -11.73 -21.89 -36.68
C ILE A 963 -10.47 -21.33 -37.36
N GLY A 964 -9.47 -22.17 -37.62
CA GLY A 964 -8.23 -21.77 -38.29
C GLY A 964 -8.48 -21.20 -39.69
N LYS A 965 -9.29 -21.87 -40.52
CA LYS A 965 -9.68 -21.37 -41.85
C LYS A 965 -10.43 -20.04 -41.79
N LEU A 966 -11.40 -19.89 -40.89
CA LEU A 966 -12.16 -18.64 -40.72
C LEU A 966 -11.24 -17.48 -40.28
N ALA A 967 -10.36 -17.73 -39.31
CA ALA A 967 -9.42 -16.74 -38.79
C ALA A 967 -8.36 -16.34 -39.84
N ALA A 968 -7.87 -17.30 -40.63
CA ALA A 968 -6.96 -17.04 -41.74
C ALA A 968 -7.64 -16.22 -42.84
N GLN A 969 -8.89 -16.52 -43.21
CA GLN A 969 -9.68 -15.71 -44.15
C GLN A 969 -9.83 -14.26 -43.68
N LEU A 970 -10.04 -14.04 -42.38
CA LEU A 970 -10.15 -12.69 -41.82
C LEU A 970 -8.83 -11.90 -41.85
N SER A 971 -7.68 -12.58 -41.91
CA SER A 971 -6.34 -12.01 -41.71
C SER A 971 -5.51 -11.89 -43.00
N CYS A 972 -5.67 -12.83 -43.93
CA CYS A 972 -4.93 -12.88 -45.19
C CYS A 972 -5.53 -11.94 -46.24
N VAL A 973 -5.48 -10.63 -45.95
CA VAL A 973 -6.20 -9.60 -46.72
C VAL A 973 -5.55 -9.25 -48.06
N ASP A 974 -4.23 -9.44 -48.20
CA ASP A 974 -3.45 -9.07 -49.39
C ASP A 974 -2.21 -9.96 -49.57
N LYS A 975 -1.44 -9.70 -50.64
CA LYS A 975 -0.28 -10.52 -51.05
C LYS A 975 0.82 -10.65 -49.99
N ARG A 976 0.90 -9.75 -49.00
CA ARG A 976 1.88 -9.86 -47.90
C ARG A 976 1.71 -11.16 -47.09
N TYR A 977 0.53 -11.79 -47.16
CA TYR A 977 0.18 -13.02 -46.46
C TYR A 977 0.17 -14.26 -47.35
N GLU A 978 0.69 -14.19 -48.57
CA GLU A 978 0.55 -15.28 -49.56
C GLU A 978 1.11 -16.62 -49.07
N GLU A 979 2.29 -16.60 -48.44
CA GLU A 979 2.89 -17.79 -47.84
C GLU A 979 1.99 -18.39 -46.75
N PHE A 980 1.54 -17.57 -45.80
CA PHE A 980 0.68 -17.99 -44.69
C PHE A 980 -0.68 -18.49 -45.18
N ALA A 981 -1.29 -17.81 -46.16
CA ALA A 981 -2.59 -18.17 -46.74
C ALA A 981 -2.53 -19.54 -47.44
N ARG A 982 -1.46 -19.78 -48.21
CA ARG A 982 -1.22 -21.06 -48.89
C ARG A 982 -1.08 -22.19 -47.89
N GLU A 983 -0.29 -22.01 -46.83
CA GLU A 983 -0.09 -23.02 -45.79
C GLU A 983 -1.37 -23.27 -44.98
N ALA A 984 -2.17 -22.23 -44.70
CA ALA A 984 -3.46 -22.36 -44.03
C ALA A 984 -4.59 -22.88 -44.93
N GLY A 985 -4.35 -23.02 -46.24
CA GLY A 985 -5.34 -23.51 -47.21
C GLY A 985 -6.51 -22.53 -47.48
N VAL A 986 -6.25 -21.22 -47.46
CA VAL A 986 -7.25 -20.17 -47.72
C VAL A 986 -6.85 -19.25 -48.88
N LYS A 987 -7.84 -18.59 -49.49
CA LYS A 987 -7.60 -17.58 -50.52
C LYS A 987 -7.27 -16.23 -49.88
N ILE A 988 -6.38 -15.48 -50.52
CA ILE A 988 -6.08 -14.09 -50.17
C ILE A 988 -7.21 -13.20 -50.69
N GLY A 989 -7.65 -12.24 -49.87
CA GLY A 989 -8.57 -11.19 -50.33
C GLY A 989 -9.41 -10.59 -49.21
N ALA A 990 -10.11 -9.51 -49.55
CA ALA A 990 -11.09 -8.91 -48.64
C ALA A 990 -12.29 -9.86 -48.44
N VAL A 991 -12.77 -9.94 -47.19
CA VAL A 991 -13.96 -10.71 -46.82
C VAL A 991 -15.18 -9.80 -46.89
N GLU A 992 -16.21 -10.20 -47.66
CA GLU A 992 -17.44 -9.41 -47.83
C GLU A 992 -18.27 -9.28 -46.53
N ASP A 993 -18.48 -10.36 -45.78
CA ASP A 993 -19.19 -10.36 -44.49
C ASP A 993 -18.28 -10.82 -43.34
N ARG A 994 -17.40 -9.92 -42.88
CA ARG A 994 -16.51 -10.17 -41.73
C ARG A 994 -17.29 -10.52 -40.47
N THR A 995 -18.42 -9.84 -40.24
CA THR A 995 -19.26 -10.00 -39.06
C THR A 995 -19.82 -11.42 -38.96
N ARG A 996 -20.21 -12.03 -40.08
CA ARG A 996 -20.62 -13.44 -40.12
C ARG A 996 -19.50 -14.38 -39.69
N LEU A 997 -18.28 -14.21 -40.20
CA LEU A 997 -17.16 -15.10 -39.85
C LEU A 997 -16.79 -14.97 -38.37
N LEU A 998 -16.79 -13.73 -37.84
CA LEU A 998 -16.55 -13.47 -36.42
C LEU A 998 -17.60 -14.15 -35.53
N ALA A 999 -18.89 -14.01 -35.88
CA ALA A 999 -19.97 -14.63 -35.12
C ALA A 999 -19.91 -16.16 -35.15
N GLU A 1000 -19.46 -16.75 -36.27
CA GLU A 1000 -19.25 -18.19 -36.39
C GLU A 1000 -18.06 -18.66 -35.53
N ILE A 1001 -16.95 -17.92 -35.51
CA ILE A 1001 -15.81 -18.21 -34.61
C ILE A 1001 -16.26 -18.17 -33.15
N ASP A 1002 -16.97 -17.12 -32.73
CA ASP A 1002 -17.45 -16.99 -31.35
C ASP A 1002 -18.39 -18.14 -30.94
N ALA A 1003 -19.30 -18.53 -31.83
CA ALA A 1003 -20.20 -19.66 -31.61
C ALA A 1003 -19.45 -21.00 -31.50
N LEU A 1004 -18.49 -21.26 -32.39
CA LEU A 1004 -17.67 -22.48 -32.36
C LEU A 1004 -16.80 -22.55 -31.12
N VAL A 1005 -16.18 -21.43 -30.72
CA VAL A 1005 -15.37 -21.36 -29.50
C VAL A 1005 -16.23 -21.60 -28.27
N ALA A 1006 -17.41 -20.96 -28.16
CA ALA A 1006 -18.33 -21.18 -27.06
C ALA A 1006 -18.76 -22.64 -26.94
N ARG A 1007 -19.11 -23.29 -28.05
CA ARG A 1007 -19.43 -24.72 -28.07
C ARG A 1007 -18.25 -25.59 -27.68
N ALA A 1008 -17.04 -25.26 -28.12
CA ALA A 1008 -15.83 -26.00 -27.76
C ALA A 1008 -15.52 -25.95 -26.26
N TYR A 1009 -15.91 -24.90 -25.54
CA TYR A 1009 -15.84 -24.86 -24.07
C TYR A 1009 -16.99 -25.59 -23.37
N GLY A 1010 -17.96 -26.13 -24.11
CA GLY A 1010 -19.17 -26.73 -23.55
C GLY A 1010 -20.13 -25.71 -22.93
N LEU A 1011 -20.14 -24.48 -23.45
CA LEU A 1011 -21.05 -23.44 -22.97
C LEU A 1011 -22.49 -23.71 -23.43
N GLU A 1012 -23.42 -23.07 -22.73
CA GLU A 1012 -24.86 -23.00 -23.01
C GLU A 1012 -25.25 -21.59 -23.46
N GLU A 1013 -26.49 -21.42 -23.93
CA GLU A 1013 -26.97 -20.11 -24.37
C GLU A 1013 -27.01 -19.09 -23.22
N ALA A 1014 -27.36 -19.53 -22.01
CA ALA A 1014 -27.33 -18.69 -20.80
C ALA A 1014 -25.93 -18.14 -20.49
N ASP A 1015 -24.88 -18.95 -20.71
CA ASP A 1015 -23.50 -18.53 -20.51
C ASP A 1015 -23.11 -17.40 -21.48
N LEU A 1016 -23.61 -17.43 -22.73
CA LEU A 1016 -23.38 -16.38 -23.71
C LEU A 1016 -24.03 -15.06 -23.31
N TYR A 1017 -25.23 -15.09 -22.73
CA TYR A 1017 -25.86 -13.90 -22.18
C TYR A 1017 -25.04 -13.31 -21.03
N THR A 1018 -24.54 -14.13 -20.10
CA THR A 1018 -23.61 -13.68 -19.05
C THR A 1018 -22.33 -13.06 -19.64
N ILE A 1019 -21.80 -13.61 -20.73
CA ILE A 1019 -20.66 -13.01 -21.44
C ILE A 1019 -21.03 -11.63 -21.98
N PHE A 1020 -22.18 -11.50 -22.67
CA PHE A 1020 -22.59 -10.25 -23.33
C PHE A 1020 -22.85 -9.09 -22.36
N GLU A 1021 -23.21 -9.37 -21.10
CA GLU A 1021 -23.40 -8.35 -20.06
C GLU A 1021 -22.12 -7.52 -19.79
N ASP A 1022 -20.94 -8.10 -19.98
CA ASP A 1022 -19.65 -7.43 -19.76
C ASP A 1022 -19.14 -6.62 -20.96
N PHE A 1023 -19.79 -6.74 -22.12
CA PHE A 1023 -19.40 -6.01 -23.33
C PHE A 1023 -20.36 -4.84 -23.58
N THR A 1024 -19.81 -3.67 -23.88
CA THR A 1024 -20.60 -2.50 -24.26
C THR A 1024 -21.36 -2.75 -25.57
N GLU A 1025 -22.41 -1.98 -25.84
CA GLU A 1025 -23.13 -2.07 -27.13
C GLU A 1025 -22.20 -1.84 -28.33
N GLN A 1026 -21.20 -0.95 -28.21
CA GLN A 1026 -20.19 -0.75 -29.26
C GLN A 1026 -19.25 -1.94 -29.44
N ALA A 1027 -19.03 -2.73 -28.40
CA ALA A 1027 -18.14 -3.89 -28.44
C ALA A 1027 -18.82 -5.13 -29.03
N ALA A 1028 -20.10 -5.29 -28.73
CA ALA A 1028 -20.97 -6.34 -29.24
C ALA A 1028 -22.37 -5.73 -29.43
N GLU A 1029 -22.65 -5.24 -30.62
CA GLU A 1029 -23.96 -4.67 -30.95
C GLU A 1029 -25.06 -5.73 -30.83
N ALA A 1030 -26.31 -5.32 -30.57
CA ALA A 1030 -27.44 -6.25 -30.44
C ALA A 1030 -27.55 -7.20 -31.66
N ALA A 1031 -27.43 -6.64 -32.88
CA ALA A 1031 -27.43 -7.43 -34.12
C ALA A 1031 -26.27 -8.43 -34.20
N TYR A 1032 -25.11 -8.14 -33.61
CA TYR A 1032 -23.99 -9.07 -33.54
C TYR A 1032 -24.26 -10.19 -32.53
N ARG A 1033 -24.78 -9.86 -31.34
CA ARG A 1033 -25.17 -10.83 -30.31
C ARG A 1033 -26.19 -11.83 -30.87
N ASP A 1034 -27.21 -11.34 -31.55
CA ASP A 1034 -28.25 -12.16 -32.18
C ASP A 1034 -27.66 -13.11 -33.23
N ARG A 1035 -26.70 -12.65 -34.03
CA ARG A 1035 -25.98 -13.49 -35.00
C ARG A 1035 -25.16 -14.58 -34.30
N VAL A 1036 -24.47 -14.26 -33.20
CA VAL A 1036 -23.71 -15.24 -32.42
C VAL A 1036 -24.65 -16.31 -31.85
N ILE A 1037 -25.78 -15.92 -31.25
CA ILE A 1037 -26.78 -16.87 -30.72
C ILE A 1037 -27.35 -17.75 -31.82
N ALA A 1038 -27.76 -17.16 -32.95
CA ALA A 1038 -28.28 -17.92 -34.09
C ALA A 1038 -27.27 -18.96 -34.58
N ARG A 1039 -26.00 -18.56 -34.75
CA ARG A 1039 -24.93 -19.48 -35.15
C ARG A 1039 -24.67 -20.54 -34.08
N PHE A 1040 -24.69 -20.17 -32.81
CA PHE A 1040 -24.49 -21.10 -31.70
C PHE A 1040 -25.55 -22.21 -31.66
N ARG A 1041 -26.79 -21.94 -32.08
CA ARG A 1041 -27.85 -22.94 -32.22
C ARG A 1041 -27.65 -23.88 -33.41
N GLU A 1042 -26.99 -23.41 -34.47
CA GLU A 1042 -26.76 -24.17 -35.71
C GLU A 1042 -25.48 -25.03 -35.67
N VAL A 1043 -24.40 -24.48 -35.13
CA VAL A 1043 -23.07 -25.12 -35.21
C VAL A 1043 -22.97 -26.30 -34.24
N ARG A 1044 -22.38 -27.39 -34.73
CA ARG A 1044 -21.96 -28.55 -33.94
C ARG A 1044 -20.45 -28.61 -33.93
N VAL A 1045 -19.89 -28.96 -32.79
CA VAL A 1045 -18.44 -29.05 -32.54
C VAL A 1045 -18.04 -30.50 -32.35
#